data_AF-A0A518DFI0-F1
#
_entry.id   AF-A0A518DFI0-F1
#
_cell.length_a   1.000
_cell.length_b   1.000
_cell.length_c   1.000
_cell.angle_alpha   90.00
_cell.angle_beta   90.00
_cell.angle_gamma   90.00
#
_symmetry.space_group_name_H-M   'P 1'
#
loop_
_entity.id
_entity.type
_entity.pdbx_description
1 polymer ?
#
loop_
_entity_poly.entity_id
_entity_poly.type
_entity_poly.pdbx_seq_one_letter_code
_entity_poly.pdbx_strand_id
1 'polypeptide(L)'
;MRLYSITAALLIACVALRAAAQDASAPAFLQLFEARWQTIENRTPDIFAAGYGRLWLPPPAKADSGGLSVGYDVFDRFDLGSPRNETLYGTETGLKTLVEQAHRAGLLVNTDFIPNHNGFSDASTFDNRGTPGDTSDDITFLQAGGYPGFVLRLPDDIDGDFHGAFETDEQTFRLSGLIDIDQGKNHQFIRHPVDASNPDNIPAGTAGIFGRAPANVPNLENARFYPDRDAGGTTVFDPRLGQNVTLYDYNTADPLSGDAVTENALGVVLRSARWMVQEIGVDGFRIDAGRHFPRYVMDYLDQALFLTKKEPLLDGSPQHVYSFTEVGYDSFAFQQDFIRKDINNANLGQVGGNRDALDFNLFGALKQNLTSNGLANNWHSIRNASIDLNDDGLNNGSQGVAFAQSHDESGPFLQNLAYAYTLMRPGNAIVYANALEFGDGRDFPQDGKADALGGFYGDTITTLVELRNSHGRGDYRERWIDDAFNPNGFSNVLIYERSKSAVVGLNSRNDGVVETRTVQTDFAPGTVLVELTGNAADPSVDPGGAIADAVRVDAQGQIPVSIPGNDPTGRGYVIYGVAGPQGSVSLSGASGVLAGATPSAGNNGLARLADIAVVTGGSFTVRLDTAAVTLPAPAGEANPVRDSHADGDTALLKINGGIDLNGSGAVDVVTPGDVAYGFENFTLTRSPGYVWQDGQNVGTGVGVYEQSIDATQLPEGRNYLTVRAFRHRDAATGGDGGPAVFTDFRQTVYVDRLPPESRVVSFEPFANDLGNPDNRDLIVESVDKTASNVHVFFNLGAAITDQQVLDLVSLGQGQAGYYDRDQWVSGRTGVISGAHAVTVVTFEETGNRSVQRFAGLLAETNLGAGFGDLNGNGVFETSDVRGLQGFERLLQRQNQNFNPAADPNADGLIDGRDLLLLEDYLVDGGASAAVLGEFDGVLRRRADLDADSLTGTADLELLYANLGSDAWAFDIDASGTADLTDARLFVTRLVRTAPGDFNLDGVVDAADYTLWRDGLITADGDFDGDVDADDYGVWRSAFGFGRQPLGAFGAVGAAVPEPRAWIVVWLVIIGFAAGTRRRLLDGIHPTRRARGLGPRPATPLS
;
A
#
# COMPACT_ATOMS: atom_id res chain seq x y z
N MET A 1 10.07 -80.58 2.62
CA MET A 1 9.77 -79.52 3.62
C MET A 1 9.02 -78.43 2.87
N ARG A 2 7.69 -78.24 3.02
CA ARG A 2 7.04 -77.44 4.09
C ARG A 2 7.69 -76.02 4.13
N LEU A 3 7.08 -74.89 3.78
CA LEU A 3 5.71 -74.38 4.01
C LEU A 3 5.47 -73.08 3.15
N TYR A 4 4.24 -72.92 2.61
CA TYR A 4 3.40 -71.71 2.29
C TYR A 4 4.01 -70.41 1.73
N SER A 5 3.60 -69.94 0.53
CA SER A 5 2.34 -69.25 0.14
C SER A 5 2.21 -67.81 0.67
N ILE A 6 2.39 -66.82 -0.22
CA ILE A 6 1.50 -65.68 -0.52
C ILE A 6 2.21 -64.85 -1.62
N THR A 7 1.86 -65.10 -2.87
CA THR A 7 2.18 -64.25 -4.04
C THR A 7 0.94 -64.22 -4.92
N ALA A 8 -0.08 -63.50 -4.46
CA ALA A 8 -1.30 -63.14 -5.20
C ALA A 8 -2.05 -62.03 -4.44
N ALA A 9 -1.40 -60.89 -4.18
CA ALA A 9 -2.03 -59.70 -3.59
C ALA A 9 -1.29 -58.39 -3.94
N LEU A 10 -0.64 -58.31 -5.10
CA LEU A 10 -0.06 -57.06 -5.63
C LEU A 10 -0.52 -56.86 -7.07
N LEU A 11 -1.84 -56.74 -7.24
CA LEU A 11 -2.43 -56.27 -8.49
C LEU A 11 -3.80 -55.61 -8.23
N ILE A 12 -3.96 -54.94 -7.09
CA ILE A 12 -5.08 -54.06 -6.76
C ILE A 12 -4.54 -52.98 -5.81
N ALA A 13 -3.91 -51.92 -6.36
CA ALA A 13 -3.69 -50.61 -5.70
C ALA A 13 -2.82 -49.69 -6.60
N CYS A 14 -3.19 -49.54 -7.87
CA CYS A 14 -2.70 -48.43 -8.72
C CYS A 14 -3.82 -47.92 -9.64
N VAL A 15 -5.07 -47.92 -9.14
CA VAL A 15 -6.03 -46.91 -9.60
C VAL A 15 -5.75 -45.70 -8.73
N ALA A 16 -4.67 -44.99 -9.04
CA ALA A 16 -4.64 -43.57 -8.75
C ALA A 16 -5.86 -43.01 -9.46
N LEU A 17 -6.83 -42.53 -8.68
CA LEU A 17 -7.88 -41.66 -9.18
C LEU A 17 -7.18 -40.55 -9.96
N ARG A 18 -7.16 -40.69 -11.28
CA ARG A 18 -7.08 -39.53 -12.15
C ARG A 18 -8.34 -38.77 -11.80
N ALA A 19 -8.24 -37.77 -10.92
CA ALA A 19 -9.21 -36.70 -10.91
C ALA A 19 -9.25 -36.22 -12.37
N ALA A 20 -10.35 -36.49 -13.06
CA ALA A 20 -10.58 -35.87 -14.35
C ALA A 20 -10.54 -34.38 -14.06
N ALA A 21 -9.54 -33.67 -14.61
CA ALA A 21 -9.47 -32.22 -14.47
C ALA A 21 -10.77 -31.67 -15.07
N GLN A 22 -11.66 -31.18 -14.21
CA GLN A 22 -12.89 -30.52 -14.61
C GLN A 22 -12.59 -29.04 -14.80
N ASP A 23 -13.12 -28.44 -15.86
CA ASP A 23 -12.89 -27.02 -16.14
C ASP A 23 -13.57 -26.15 -15.09
N ALA A 24 -12.80 -25.39 -14.31
CA ALA A 24 -13.30 -24.42 -13.36
C ALA A 24 -12.88 -23.02 -13.79
N SER A 25 -13.85 -22.12 -13.94
CA SER A 25 -13.56 -20.73 -14.26
C SER A 25 -12.99 -20.04 -13.02
N ALA A 26 -11.84 -19.37 -13.15
CA ALA A 26 -11.36 -18.46 -12.12
C ALA A 26 -12.36 -17.31 -11.91
N PRO A 27 -12.41 -16.67 -10.73
CA PRO A 27 -13.22 -15.48 -10.53
C PRO A 27 -12.94 -14.41 -11.60
N ALA A 28 -13.96 -13.61 -11.94
CA ALA A 28 -13.83 -12.60 -12.98
C ALA A 28 -12.81 -11.51 -12.60
N PHE A 29 -12.24 -10.90 -13.63
CA PHE A 29 -11.39 -9.72 -13.52
C PHE A 29 -12.32 -8.50 -13.56
N LEU A 30 -11.97 -7.46 -12.82
CA LEU A 30 -12.57 -6.14 -12.93
C LEU A 30 -11.54 -5.18 -13.52
N GLN A 31 -11.76 -4.77 -14.77
CA GLN A 31 -11.05 -3.61 -15.33
C GLN A 31 -11.71 -2.35 -14.78
N LEU A 32 -10.96 -1.50 -14.09
CA LEU A 32 -11.49 -0.32 -13.42
C LEU A 32 -10.73 0.94 -13.83
N PHE A 33 -11.42 1.87 -14.47
CA PHE A 33 -10.89 3.16 -14.90
C PHE A 33 -11.67 4.32 -14.25
N GLU A 34 -11.14 5.54 -14.43
CA GLU A 34 -11.75 6.79 -13.94
C GLU A 34 -11.99 6.80 -12.42
N ALA A 35 -11.09 6.19 -11.64
CA ALA A 35 -11.13 6.19 -10.18
C ALA A 35 -9.72 6.43 -9.63
N ARG A 36 -9.60 7.29 -8.62
CA ARG A 36 -8.35 7.43 -7.84
C ARG A 36 -8.11 6.18 -7.01
N TRP A 37 -6.85 5.93 -6.65
CA TRP A 37 -6.46 4.77 -5.83
C TRP A 37 -7.25 4.69 -4.51
N GLN A 38 -7.44 5.83 -3.85
CA GLN A 38 -8.24 5.94 -2.64
C GLN A 38 -9.72 5.60 -2.86
N THR A 39 -10.29 5.94 -4.02
CA THR A 39 -11.67 5.58 -4.37
C THR A 39 -11.81 4.07 -4.53
N ILE A 40 -10.88 3.43 -5.24
CA ILE A 40 -10.87 1.97 -5.41
C ILE A 40 -10.69 1.26 -4.06
N GLU A 41 -9.79 1.77 -3.22
CA GLU A 41 -9.57 1.25 -1.86
C GLU A 41 -10.86 1.38 -1.04
N ASN A 42 -11.51 2.54 -1.07
CA ASN A 42 -12.75 2.76 -0.36
C ASN A 42 -13.87 1.81 -0.82
N ARG A 43 -13.88 1.48 -2.12
CA ARG A 43 -14.84 0.59 -2.76
C ARG A 43 -14.45 -0.89 -2.79
N THR A 44 -13.28 -1.25 -2.27
CA THR A 44 -12.84 -2.66 -2.18
C THR A 44 -13.86 -3.56 -1.44
N PRO A 45 -14.58 -3.12 -0.39
CA PRO A 45 -15.70 -3.88 0.17
C PRO A 45 -16.79 -4.28 -0.84
N ASP A 46 -17.11 -3.41 -1.80
CA ASP A 46 -18.10 -3.70 -2.86
C ASP A 46 -17.53 -4.67 -3.90
N ILE A 47 -16.26 -4.48 -4.29
CA ILE A 47 -15.53 -5.36 -5.21
C ILE A 47 -15.45 -6.78 -4.63
N PHE A 48 -15.13 -6.88 -3.34
CA PHE A 48 -15.12 -8.13 -2.58
C PHE A 48 -16.51 -8.75 -2.54
N ALA A 49 -17.54 -7.98 -2.16
CA ALA A 49 -18.92 -8.48 -2.08
C ALA A 49 -19.42 -9.04 -3.43
N ALA A 50 -19.10 -8.37 -4.54
CA ALA A 50 -19.43 -8.81 -5.90
C ALA A 50 -18.71 -10.11 -6.30
N GLY A 51 -17.59 -10.45 -5.67
CA GLY A 51 -16.86 -11.70 -5.89
C GLY A 51 -15.87 -11.68 -7.05
N TYR A 52 -15.33 -10.50 -7.40
CA TYR A 52 -14.17 -10.43 -8.30
C TYR A 52 -12.94 -11.07 -7.65
N GLY A 53 -11.99 -11.55 -8.45
CA GLY A 53 -10.73 -12.12 -7.95
C GLY A 53 -9.47 -11.40 -8.43
N ARG A 54 -9.61 -10.44 -9.36
CA ARG A 54 -8.48 -9.69 -9.91
C ARG A 54 -8.90 -8.31 -10.41
N LEU A 55 -8.02 -7.34 -10.26
CA LEU A 55 -8.15 -5.98 -10.80
C LEU A 55 -7.24 -5.82 -12.03
N TRP A 56 -7.72 -5.13 -13.05
CA TRP A 56 -6.90 -4.48 -14.07
C TRP A 56 -7.03 -2.97 -13.89
N LEU A 57 -5.95 -2.35 -13.45
CA LEU A 57 -5.80 -0.92 -13.18
C LEU A 57 -5.11 -0.19 -14.35
N PRO A 58 -5.39 1.10 -14.54
CA PRO A 58 -4.79 1.92 -15.59
C PRO A 58 -3.26 2.11 -15.40
N PRO A 59 -2.56 2.69 -16.39
CA PRO A 59 -1.14 2.99 -16.26
C PRO A 59 -0.86 3.88 -15.05
N PRO A 60 -0.03 3.44 -14.08
CA PRO A 60 0.19 4.18 -12.84
C PRO A 60 1.33 5.21 -12.93
N ALA A 61 2.08 5.20 -14.03
CA ALA A 61 3.28 6.01 -14.23
C ALA A 61 2.96 7.43 -14.70
N LYS A 62 3.88 8.36 -14.44
CA LYS A 62 3.76 9.75 -14.88
C LYS A 62 3.69 9.84 -16.40
N ALA A 63 2.74 10.64 -16.88
CA ALA A 63 2.49 10.87 -18.30
C ALA A 63 3.16 12.13 -18.85
N ASP A 64 3.45 12.13 -20.15
CA ASP A 64 4.10 13.24 -20.84
C ASP A 64 3.17 14.43 -21.03
N SER A 65 1.87 14.20 -21.17
CA SER A 65 0.86 15.27 -21.24
C SER A 65 0.44 15.81 -19.87
N GLY A 66 1.07 15.35 -18.78
CA GLY A 66 0.84 15.82 -17.41
C GLY A 66 -0.27 15.07 -16.65
N GLY A 67 -0.64 15.61 -15.48
CA GLY A 67 -1.49 14.92 -14.49
C GLY A 67 -2.96 14.67 -14.87
N LEU A 68 -3.40 15.11 -16.06
CA LEU A 68 -4.75 14.82 -16.59
C LEU A 68 -4.76 13.68 -17.61
N SER A 69 -3.60 13.14 -17.96
CA SER A 69 -3.52 12.01 -18.89
C SER A 69 -4.05 10.73 -18.25
N VAL A 70 -4.64 9.87 -19.09
CA VAL A 70 -5.01 8.49 -18.74
C VAL A 70 -3.76 7.60 -18.55
N GLY A 71 -2.59 8.02 -19.05
CA GLY A 71 -1.30 7.42 -18.70
C GLY A 71 -0.59 6.61 -19.80
N TYR A 72 -1.21 6.39 -20.96
CA TYR A 72 -0.60 5.63 -22.06
C TYR A 72 0.60 6.35 -22.71
N ASP A 73 0.68 7.68 -22.59
CA ASP A 73 1.80 8.50 -23.03
C ASP A 73 2.90 8.57 -21.95
N VAL A 74 3.44 7.42 -21.55
CA VAL A 74 4.38 7.29 -20.43
C VAL A 74 5.59 8.23 -20.57
N PHE A 75 5.84 9.04 -19.54
CA PHE A 75 7.01 9.91 -19.42
C PHE A 75 8.11 9.25 -18.58
N ASP A 76 7.78 8.82 -17.36
CA ASP A 76 8.73 8.21 -16.42
C ASP A 76 8.10 6.97 -15.77
N ARG A 77 8.73 5.81 -15.96
CA ARG A 77 8.25 4.50 -15.49
C ARG A 77 8.46 4.27 -13.99
N PHE A 78 9.30 5.09 -13.35
CA PHE A 78 9.62 4.99 -11.93
C PHE A 78 8.98 6.11 -11.09
N ASP A 79 8.36 7.11 -11.73
CA ASP A 79 7.53 8.12 -11.06
C ASP A 79 6.04 7.70 -11.08
N LEU A 80 5.56 7.15 -9.97
CA LEU A 80 4.15 6.76 -9.79
C LEU A 80 3.30 7.86 -9.13
N GLY A 81 3.81 9.10 -9.14
CA GLY A 81 3.20 10.26 -8.49
C GLY A 81 3.62 10.41 -7.04
N SER A 82 3.75 11.67 -6.62
CA SER A 82 4.08 12.07 -5.25
C SER A 82 3.09 13.14 -4.78
N PRO A 83 3.02 13.45 -3.47
CA PRO A 83 2.21 14.56 -2.96
C PRO A 83 2.45 15.84 -3.75
N ARG A 84 1.36 16.53 -4.15
CA ARG A 84 1.36 17.76 -4.99
C ARG A 84 1.94 17.60 -6.41
N ASN A 85 2.38 16.40 -6.80
CA ASN A 85 2.77 16.04 -8.15
C ASN A 85 2.27 14.63 -8.45
N GLU A 86 0.95 14.46 -8.40
CA GLU A 86 0.29 13.17 -8.55
C GLU A 86 0.19 12.75 -10.03
N THR A 87 -0.08 11.47 -10.28
CA THR A 87 -0.69 11.05 -11.54
C THR A 87 -2.18 11.40 -11.54
N LEU A 88 -2.91 11.09 -12.61
CA LEU A 88 -4.37 11.24 -12.61
C LEU A 88 -5.03 10.44 -11.48
N TYR A 89 -4.44 9.31 -11.10
CA TYR A 89 -5.02 8.35 -10.18
C TYR A 89 -4.53 8.51 -8.73
N GLY A 90 -3.37 9.15 -8.50
CA GLY A 90 -2.84 9.40 -7.17
C GLY A 90 -1.31 9.33 -7.08
N THR A 91 -0.85 8.91 -5.91
CA THR A 91 0.57 8.76 -5.53
C THR A 91 1.03 7.30 -5.48
N GLU A 92 2.34 7.08 -5.43
CA GLU A 92 2.97 5.78 -5.15
C GLU A 92 2.40 5.16 -3.85
N THR A 93 2.32 5.95 -2.78
CA THR A 93 1.79 5.53 -1.47
C THR A 93 0.34 5.06 -1.57
N GLY A 94 -0.48 5.80 -2.33
CA GLY A 94 -1.87 5.43 -2.60
C GLY A 94 -1.99 4.11 -3.35
N LEU A 95 -1.16 3.89 -4.38
CA LEU A 95 -1.15 2.63 -5.13
C LEU A 95 -0.71 1.44 -4.27
N LYS A 96 0.37 1.58 -3.49
CA LYS A 96 0.84 0.53 -2.56
C LYS A 96 -0.23 0.16 -1.56
N THR A 97 -0.88 1.16 -0.96
CA THR A 97 -1.97 0.94 0.00
C THR A 97 -3.16 0.24 -0.65
N LEU A 98 -3.54 0.61 -1.88
CA LEU A 98 -4.57 -0.10 -2.63
C LEU A 98 -4.19 -1.57 -2.89
N VAL A 99 -2.94 -1.84 -3.32
CA VAL A 99 -2.46 -3.21 -3.56
C VAL A 99 -2.53 -4.05 -2.28
N GLU A 100 -2.06 -3.50 -1.16
CA GLU A 100 -2.14 -4.14 0.17
C GLU A 100 -3.60 -4.48 0.56
N GLN A 101 -4.53 -3.54 0.38
CA GLN A 101 -5.95 -3.76 0.67
C GLN A 101 -6.61 -4.76 -0.29
N ALA A 102 -6.23 -4.74 -1.57
CA ALA A 102 -6.71 -5.70 -2.55
C ALA A 102 -6.25 -7.13 -2.20
N HIS A 103 -4.97 -7.33 -1.88
CA HIS A 103 -4.45 -8.62 -1.42
C HIS A 103 -5.14 -9.08 -0.15
N ARG A 104 -5.39 -8.17 0.79
CA ARG A 104 -6.18 -8.46 1.99
C ARG A 104 -7.59 -8.92 1.63
N ALA A 105 -8.23 -8.37 0.61
CA ALA A 105 -9.53 -8.84 0.10
C ALA A 105 -9.48 -10.15 -0.70
N GLY A 106 -8.29 -10.74 -0.90
CA GLY A 106 -8.09 -11.90 -1.75
C GLY A 106 -8.15 -11.58 -3.25
N LEU A 107 -7.98 -10.30 -3.61
CA LEU A 107 -7.89 -9.82 -4.99
C LEU A 107 -6.42 -9.77 -5.42
N LEU A 108 -6.16 -10.13 -6.67
CA LEU A 108 -4.86 -9.89 -7.31
C LEU A 108 -4.91 -8.59 -8.13
N VAL A 109 -3.78 -7.91 -8.33
CA VAL A 109 -3.71 -6.62 -9.03
C VAL A 109 -2.82 -6.70 -10.26
N ASN A 110 -3.37 -6.37 -11.43
CA ASN A 110 -2.62 -6.09 -12.64
C ASN A 110 -2.69 -4.61 -12.94
N THR A 111 -1.56 -3.98 -13.26
CA THR A 111 -1.55 -2.63 -13.83
C THR A 111 -1.31 -2.71 -15.33
N ASP A 112 -1.70 -1.68 -16.06
CA ASP A 112 -1.23 -1.50 -17.43
C ASP A 112 0.30 -1.33 -17.46
N PHE A 113 0.92 -1.88 -18.51
CA PHE A 113 2.36 -1.81 -18.73
C PHE A 113 2.67 -1.55 -20.20
N ILE A 114 3.42 -0.49 -20.47
CA ILE A 114 3.69 0.03 -21.82
C ILE A 114 5.17 -0.19 -22.17
N PRO A 115 5.52 -1.31 -22.83
CA PRO A 115 6.88 -1.57 -23.30
C PRO A 115 7.18 -0.92 -24.67
N ASN A 116 6.15 -0.44 -25.38
CA ASN A 116 6.25 -0.02 -26.77
C ASN A 116 6.93 1.34 -26.97
N HIS A 117 6.41 2.38 -26.31
CA HIS A 117 6.72 3.77 -26.60
C HIS A 117 6.87 4.58 -25.30
N ASN A 118 7.25 5.85 -25.47
CA ASN A 118 7.07 6.92 -24.49
C ASN A 118 6.01 7.91 -25.00
N GLY A 119 5.88 9.08 -24.37
CA GLY A 119 4.90 10.10 -24.75
C GLY A 119 5.06 10.75 -26.13
N PHE A 120 4.70 12.03 -26.27
CA PHE A 120 4.64 12.72 -27.57
C PHE A 120 5.85 13.59 -27.88
N SER A 121 6.66 13.93 -26.88
CA SER A 121 7.80 14.84 -27.00
C SER A 121 9.00 14.20 -27.69
N ASP A 122 9.49 14.82 -28.76
CA ASP A 122 10.74 14.40 -29.42
C ASP A 122 11.84 15.47 -29.32
N ALA A 123 12.99 15.21 -29.95
CA ALA A 123 14.14 16.13 -29.91
C ALA A 123 13.84 17.54 -30.48
N SER A 124 12.74 17.74 -31.20
CA SER A 124 12.30 19.03 -31.74
C SER A 124 11.27 19.75 -30.87
N THR A 125 10.69 19.08 -29.87
CA THR A 125 9.79 19.71 -28.90
C THR A 125 10.53 20.75 -28.06
N PHE A 126 9.92 21.92 -27.84
CA PHE A 126 10.51 23.01 -27.06
C PHE A 126 9.46 23.76 -26.23
N ASP A 127 9.90 24.34 -25.12
CA ASP A 127 9.11 25.23 -24.29
C ASP A 127 9.41 26.69 -24.67
N ASN A 128 8.40 27.39 -25.20
CA ASN A 128 8.48 28.79 -25.53
C ASN A 128 8.32 29.61 -24.25
N ARG A 129 9.45 30.07 -23.68
CA ARG A 129 9.50 30.85 -22.44
C ARG A 129 8.93 32.27 -22.55
N GLY A 130 8.15 32.53 -23.60
CA GLY A 130 7.31 33.71 -23.69
C GLY A 130 8.00 34.90 -24.35
N THR A 131 9.06 34.68 -25.13
CA THR A 131 9.64 35.70 -26.01
C THR A 131 9.24 35.39 -27.47
N PRO A 132 8.11 35.92 -27.99
CA PRO A 132 7.66 35.58 -29.34
C PRO A 132 8.70 35.94 -30.40
N GLY A 133 9.22 34.92 -31.09
CA GLY A 133 10.19 35.08 -32.18
C GLY A 133 11.65 35.18 -31.74
N ASP A 134 11.94 35.04 -30.45
CA ASP A 134 13.28 34.74 -29.95
C ASP A 134 13.35 33.26 -29.63
N THR A 135 14.32 32.56 -30.21
CA THR A 135 14.53 31.11 -29.98
C THR A 135 15.74 30.89 -29.07
N SER A 136 16.37 31.95 -28.57
CA SER A 136 17.58 31.89 -27.76
C SER A 136 17.33 31.55 -26.29
N ASP A 137 16.09 31.71 -25.81
CA ASP A 137 15.61 31.32 -24.49
C ASP A 137 14.73 30.06 -24.49
N ASP A 138 14.41 29.51 -25.66
CA ASP A 138 13.71 28.23 -25.81
C ASP A 138 14.58 27.08 -25.28
N ILE A 139 13.99 26.23 -24.44
CA ILE A 139 14.61 24.97 -24.01
C ILE A 139 13.99 23.83 -24.81
N THR A 140 14.82 23.10 -25.53
CA THR A 140 14.42 21.89 -26.26
C THR A 140 14.36 20.69 -25.34
N PHE A 141 13.52 19.71 -25.67
CA PHE A 141 13.41 18.46 -24.95
C PHE A 141 14.73 17.67 -24.95
N LEU A 142 15.53 17.82 -26.01
CA LEU A 142 16.90 17.32 -26.07
C LEU A 142 17.82 17.96 -25.00
N GLN A 143 17.75 19.29 -24.82
CA GLN A 143 18.51 19.97 -23.75
C GLN A 143 18.04 19.57 -22.35
N ALA A 144 16.78 19.17 -22.20
CA ALA A 144 16.23 18.66 -20.96
C ALA A 144 16.64 17.21 -20.64
N GLY A 145 17.34 16.52 -21.54
CA GLY A 145 17.75 15.12 -21.37
C GLY A 145 16.73 14.11 -21.87
N GLY A 146 15.57 14.55 -22.37
CA GLY A 146 14.52 13.68 -22.90
C GLY A 146 13.73 12.94 -21.81
N TYR A 147 13.31 11.71 -22.14
CA TYR A 147 12.62 10.83 -21.20
C TYR A 147 13.61 10.23 -20.19
N PRO A 148 13.30 10.20 -18.88
CA PRO A 148 14.14 9.57 -17.87
C PRO A 148 14.56 8.14 -18.27
N GLY A 149 15.87 7.90 -18.31
CA GLY A 149 16.45 6.63 -18.69
C GLY A 149 16.57 6.35 -20.19
N PHE A 150 16.22 7.29 -21.09
CA PHE A 150 16.33 7.12 -22.54
C PHE A 150 17.14 8.23 -23.19
N VAL A 151 17.88 7.88 -24.25
CA VAL A 151 18.63 8.84 -25.06
C VAL A 151 17.86 9.16 -26.34
N LEU A 152 17.57 10.44 -26.57
CA LEU A 152 16.89 10.88 -27.81
C LEU A 152 17.82 10.94 -29.02
N ARG A 153 19.12 11.16 -28.79
CA ARG A 153 20.13 11.33 -29.84
C ARG A 153 21.54 11.06 -29.34
N LEU A 154 22.32 10.36 -30.15
CA LEU A 154 23.76 10.14 -29.98
C LEU A 154 24.53 10.71 -31.18
N PRO A 155 25.85 10.95 -31.06
CA PRO A 155 26.67 11.46 -32.17
C PRO A 155 26.59 10.62 -33.45
N ASP A 156 26.48 9.30 -33.30
CA ASP A 156 26.45 8.33 -34.40
C ASP A 156 25.07 7.70 -34.65
N ASP A 157 24.04 8.11 -33.90
CA ASP A 157 22.66 7.62 -34.02
C ASP A 157 21.68 8.76 -33.71
N ILE A 158 21.04 9.29 -34.76
CA ILE A 158 20.21 10.51 -34.67
C ILE A 158 18.94 10.30 -33.84
N ASP A 159 18.46 9.05 -33.75
CA ASP A 159 17.23 8.65 -33.08
C ASP A 159 17.51 8.01 -31.69
N GLY A 160 18.79 7.87 -31.29
CA GLY A 160 19.16 7.38 -29.97
C GLY A 160 18.56 6.01 -29.67
N ASP A 161 17.77 5.87 -28.60
CA ASP A 161 17.08 4.63 -28.20
C ASP A 161 15.74 4.38 -28.94
N PHE A 162 15.36 5.23 -29.90
CA PHE A 162 14.05 5.19 -30.56
C PHE A 162 14.16 4.83 -32.04
N HIS A 163 13.04 4.42 -32.63
CA HIS A 163 12.91 4.27 -34.08
C HIS A 163 12.74 5.64 -34.76
N GLY A 164 13.06 5.69 -36.06
CA GLY A 164 12.93 6.90 -36.86
C GLY A 164 11.47 7.37 -36.98
N ALA A 165 11.24 8.69 -37.01
CA ALA A 165 9.90 9.29 -37.04
C ALA A 165 9.05 8.93 -38.28
N PHE A 166 9.67 8.35 -39.32
CA PHE A 166 9.05 8.04 -40.60
C PHE A 166 8.96 6.53 -40.87
N GLU A 167 9.26 5.71 -39.88
CA GLU A 167 9.03 4.27 -39.97
C GLU A 167 7.55 3.98 -40.22
N THR A 168 7.28 2.95 -41.03
CA THR A 168 5.92 2.58 -41.45
C THR A 168 5.57 1.13 -41.15
N ASP A 169 6.54 0.32 -40.68
CA ASP A 169 6.27 -1.05 -40.28
C ASP A 169 5.45 -1.04 -38.98
N GLU A 170 4.52 -1.97 -38.84
CA GLU A 170 3.60 -2.03 -37.69
C GLU A 170 4.33 -2.13 -36.35
N GLN A 171 5.56 -2.69 -36.34
CA GLN A 171 6.39 -2.88 -35.14
C GLN A 171 7.37 -1.74 -34.85
N THR A 172 7.43 -0.73 -35.72
CA THR A 172 8.45 0.35 -35.62
C THR A 172 7.89 1.75 -35.85
N PHE A 173 6.64 1.87 -36.29
CA PHE A 173 6.00 3.18 -36.47
C PHE A 173 5.56 3.79 -35.15
N ARG A 174 5.45 5.13 -35.12
CA ARG A 174 4.91 5.87 -33.98
C ARG A 174 3.39 5.68 -33.87
N LEU A 175 2.95 4.76 -33.01
CA LEU A 175 1.54 4.52 -32.70
C LEU A 175 0.90 5.81 -32.15
N SER A 176 -0.12 6.33 -32.84
CA SER A 176 -0.80 7.58 -32.45
C SER A 176 0.14 8.79 -32.25
N GLY A 177 1.32 8.78 -32.85
CA GLY A 177 2.34 9.83 -32.69
C GLY A 177 3.22 9.70 -31.44
N LEU A 178 3.06 8.63 -30.66
CA LEU A 178 3.88 8.33 -29.48
C LEU A 178 5.30 7.90 -29.89
N ILE A 179 6.31 8.30 -29.12
CA ILE A 179 7.72 8.09 -29.48
C ILE A 179 8.10 6.62 -29.26
N ASP A 180 8.23 5.90 -30.37
CA ASP A 180 8.42 4.45 -30.41
C ASP A 180 9.84 4.01 -30.03
N ILE A 181 9.96 3.17 -28.99
CA ILE A 181 11.25 2.66 -28.49
C ILE A 181 11.77 1.61 -29.46
N ASP A 182 13.06 1.67 -29.81
CA ASP A 182 13.72 0.59 -30.54
C ASP A 182 14.32 -0.41 -29.53
N GLN A 183 13.56 -1.48 -29.25
CA GLN A 183 13.98 -2.52 -28.29
C GLN A 183 15.19 -3.32 -28.79
N GLY A 184 15.58 -3.19 -30.06
CA GLY A 184 16.73 -3.87 -30.66
C GLY A 184 18.04 -3.10 -30.48
N LYS A 185 18.00 -1.81 -30.18
CA LYS A 185 19.22 -1.01 -29.94
C LYS A 185 19.89 -1.38 -28.63
N ASN A 186 21.22 -1.36 -28.64
CA ASN A 186 22.05 -1.82 -27.53
C ASN A 186 22.99 -0.73 -26.99
N HIS A 187 22.47 0.48 -26.84
CA HIS A 187 23.20 1.60 -26.24
C HIS A 187 23.29 1.40 -24.72
N GLN A 188 24.50 1.20 -24.20
CA GLN A 188 24.75 0.86 -22.80
C GLN A 188 25.03 2.09 -21.96
N PHE A 189 24.20 2.32 -20.94
CA PHE A 189 24.37 3.41 -19.99
C PHE A 189 23.86 3.00 -18.60
N ILE A 190 24.38 3.63 -17.55
CA ILE A 190 23.66 3.73 -16.28
C ILE A 190 22.50 4.69 -16.51
N ARG A 191 21.27 4.15 -16.62
CA ARG A 191 20.09 4.89 -17.11
C ARG A 191 19.44 5.80 -16.06
N HIS A 192 19.58 5.46 -14.79
CA HIS A 192 19.26 6.33 -13.66
C HIS A 192 20.55 6.57 -12.87
N PRO A 193 21.31 7.64 -13.16
CA PRO A 193 22.61 7.88 -12.54
C PRO A 193 22.54 8.09 -11.03
N VAL A 194 23.46 7.47 -10.29
CA VAL A 194 23.57 7.59 -8.82
C VAL A 194 24.75 8.49 -8.44
N ASP A 195 25.93 8.17 -8.98
CA ASP A 195 27.17 8.92 -8.77
C ASP A 195 27.49 9.78 -10.00
N ALA A 196 27.65 11.10 -9.80
CA ALA A 196 28.00 12.04 -10.85
C ALA A 196 29.40 11.81 -11.46
N SER A 197 30.29 11.09 -10.77
CA SER A 197 31.64 10.80 -11.25
C SER A 197 31.70 9.64 -12.25
N ASN A 198 30.62 8.86 -12.38
CA ASN A 198 30.62 7.66 -13.20
C ASN A 198 30.56 8.00 -14.71
N PRO A 199 31.57 7.60 -15.51
CA PRO A 199 31.62 7.91 -16.94
C PRO A 199 30.58 7.14 -17.78
N ASP A 200 29.99 6.08 -17.23
CA ASP A 200 29.00 5.25 -17.92
C ASP A 200 27.56 5.79 -17.76
N ASN A 201 27.40 6.92 -17.06
CA ASN A 201 26.11 7.59 -16.92
C ASN A 201 25.54 7.98 -18.29
N ILE A 202 24.22 7.79 -18.43
CA ILE A 202 23.46 8.35 -19.54
C ILE A 202 23.65 9.89 -19.60
N PRO A 203 23.67 10.52 -20.79
CA PRO A 203 23.80 11.98 -20.88
C PRO A 203 22.72 12.72 -20.07
N ALA A 204 23.17 13.55 -19.13
CA ALA A 204 22.29 14.35 -18.27
C ALA A 204 21.69 15.55 -19.02
N GLY A 205 20.46 15.91 -18.67
CA GLY A 205 19.85 17.18 -19.07
C GLY A 205 20.59 18.38 -18.49
N THR A 206 20.51 19.51 -19.17
CA THR A 206 21.20 20.77 -18.79
C THR A 206 20.23 21.88 -18.39
N ALA A 207 18.93 21.73 -18.68
CA ALA A 207 17.90 22.70 -18.34
C ALA A 207 16.53 22.02 -18.16
N GLY A 208 15.65 22.60 -17.34
CA GLY A 208 14.27 22.13 -17.19
C GLY A 208 13.33 22.63 -18.30
N ILE A 209 12.26 21.87 -18.57
CA ILE A 209 11.25 22.11 -19.62
C ILE A 209 9.83 21.83 -19.08
N PHE A 210 8.83 22.63 -19.44
CA PHE A 210 7.43 22.42 -19.01
C PHE A 210 7.23 22.25 -17.50
N GLY A 211 8.01 22.98 -16.70
CA GLY A 211 7.99 22.88 -15.24
C GLY A 211 8.66 21.63 -14.65
N ARG A 212 9.28 20.79 -15.48
CA ARG A 212 10.06 19.62 -15.05
C ARG A 212 11.54 19.96 -14.88
N ALA A 213 12.17 19.33 -13.89
CA ALA A 213 13.63 19.36 -13.74
C ALA A 213 14.31 18.68 -14.95
N PRO A 214 15.59 18.98 -15.24
CA PRO A 214 16.36 18.23 -16.23
C PRO A 214 16.37 16.73 -15.87
N ALA A 215 16.10 15.89 -16.87
CA ALA A 215 16.13 14.43 -16.72
C ALA A 215 17.58 13.92 -16.62
N ASN A 216 17.74 12.67 -16.18
CA ASN A 216 19.01 11.94 -16.20
C ASN A 216 20.13 12.58 -15.34
N VAL A 217 19.77 13.46 -14.39
CA VAL A 217 20.73 14.06 -13.46
C VAL A 217 21.06 13.06 -12.34
N PRO A 218 22.35 12.87 -11.98
CA PRO A 218 22.76 12.01 -10.88
C PRO A 218 22.10 12.37 -9.55
N ASN A 219 21.51 11.37 -8.90
CA ASN A 219 20.87 11.47 -7.60
C ASN A 219 21.08 10.16 -6.83
N LEU A 220 21.53 10.23 -5.57
CA LEU A 220 21.71 9.05 -4.73
C LEU A 220 20.42 8.23 -4.58
N GLU A 221 19.26 8.89 -4.54
CA GLU A 221 17.96 8.23 -4.45
C GLU A 221 17.65 7.31 -5.64
N ASN A 222 18.30 7.51 -6.80
CA ASN A 222 18.11 6.64 -7.96
C ASN A 222 18.57 5.19 -7.70
N ALA A 223 19.35 4.95 -6.64
CA ALA A 223 19.75 3.60 -6.23
C ALA A 223 18.52 2.69 -6.00
N ARG A 224 17.40 3.25 -5.51
CA ARG A 224 16.13 2.53 -5.30
C ARG A 224 15.52 1.92 -6.56
N PHE A 225 15.96 2.36 -7.73
CA PHE A 225 15.48 1.82 -9.00
C PHE A 225 16.32 0.64 -9.49
N TYR A 226 17.37 0.22 -8.79
CA TYR A 226 18.17 -0.94 -9.15
C TYR A 226 18.01 -2.10 -8.15
N PRO A 227 18.08 -3.36 -8.62
CA PRO A 227 18.27 -4.51 -7.73
C PRO A 227 19.57 -4.41 -6.92
N ASP A 228 19.57 -4.99 -5.73
CA ASP A 228 20.75 -5.18 -4.88
C ASP A 228 21.48 -6.44 -5.36
N ARG A 229 22.61 -6.26 -6.03
CA ARG A 229 23.41 -7.36 -6.59
C ARG A 229 24.39 -7.90 -5.57
N ASP A 230 24.78 -7.08 -4.61
CA ASP A 230 25.64 -7.46 -3.49
C ASP A 230 24.94 -8.43 -2.51
N ALA A 231 23.60 -8.38 -2.42
CA ALA A 231 22.76 -9.37 -1.74
C ALA A 231 22.75 -10.75 -2.42
N GLY A 232 23.29 -10.86 -3.64
CA GLY A 232 23.33 -12.09 -4.43
C GLY A 232 22.11 -12.26 -5.35
N GLY A 233 22.18 -13.25 -6.25
CA GLY A 233 21.14 -13.49 -7.24
C GLY A 233 20.93 -14.96 -7.55
N THR A 234 19.83 -15.27 -8.21
CA THR A 234 19.47 -16.64 -8.61
C THR A 234 19.83 -16.86 -10.07
N THR A 235 20.80 -17.73 -10.35
CA THR A 235 21.14 -18.11 -11.73
C THR A 235 20.18 -19.19 -12.25
N VAL A 236 19.53 -18.91 -13.38
CA VAL A 236 18.61 -19.81 -14.08
C VAL A 236 18.98 -19.93 -15.55
N PHE A 237 18.56 -21.02 -16.20
CA PHE A 237 18.70 -21.19 -17.65
C PHE A 237 17.45 -20.71 -18.37
N ASP A 238 17.62 -19.84 -19.35
CA ASP A 238 16.56 -19.42 -20.25
C ASP A 238 16.55 -20.31 -21.50
N PRO A 239 15.55 -21.19 -21.67
CA PRO A 239 15.47 -22.07 -22.83
C PRO A 239 15.07 -21.37 -24.13
N ARG A 240 14.43 -20.19 -24.07
CA ARG A 240 14.05 -19.41 -25.26
C ARG A 240 15.24 -18.66 -25.81
N LEU A 241 16.07 -18.11 -24.93
CA LEU A 241 17.27 -17.36 -25.30
C LEU A 241 18.54 -18.23 -25.35
N GLY A 242 18.49 -19.47 -24.85
CA GLY A 242 19.59 -20.42 -24.88
C GLY A 242 20.79 -20.03 -24.00
N GLN A 243 20.56 -19.32 -22.90
CA GLN A 243 21.61 -18.75 -22.06
C GLN A 243 21.30 -18.84 -20.57
N ASN A 244 22.34 -18.80 -19.73
CA ASN A 244 22.17 -18.61 -18.29
C ASN A 244 22.02 -17.12 -17.99
N VAL A 245 21.11 -16.78 -17.10
CA VAL A 245 20.89 -15.43 -16.59
C VAL A 245 20.88 -15.45 -15.07
N THR A 246 21.41 -14.40 -14.44
CA THR A 246 21.28 -14.20 -12.99
C THR A 246 20.20 -13.17 -12.72
N LEU A 247 19.18 -13.57 -11.98
CA LEU A 247 18.07 -12.73 -11.56
C LEU A 247 18.43 -12.13 -10.20
N TYR A 248 18.51 -10.80 -10.14
CA TYR A 248 18.78 -10.04 -8.92
C TYR A 248 17.48 -9.46 -8.39
N ASP A 249 17.38 -9.33 -7.07
CA ASP A 249 16.17 -8.84 -6.40
C ASP A 249 16.37 -7.43 -5.88
N TYR A 250 15.27 -6.68 -5.82
CA TYR A 250 15.24 -5.42 -5.08
C TYR A 250 15.31 -5.70 -3.58
N ASN A 251 16.00 -4.80 -2.87
CA ASN A 251 16.09 -4.86 -1.42
C ASN A 251 15.00 -3.95 -0.82
N THR A 252 13.80 -4.50 -0.62
CA THR A 252 12.65 -3.74 -0.09
C THR A 252 12.86 -3.27 1.35
N ALA A 253 13.81 -3.86 2.09
CA ALA A 253 14.17 -3.46 3.45
C ALA A 253 15.19 -2.31 3.49
N ASP A 254 16.03 -2.18 2.47
CA ASP A 254 16.96 -1.08 2.27
C ASP A 254 17.04 -0.72 0.78
N PRO A 255 16.05 0.05 0.26
CA PRO A 255 15.97 0.33 -1.17
C PRO A 255 17.19 1.06 -1.73
N LEU A 256 17.94 1.81 -0.91
CA LEU A 256 19.11 2.56 -1.37
C LEU A 256 20.37 1.69 -1.55
N SER A 257 20.32 0.40 -1.21
CA SER A 257 21.39 -0.57 -1.49
C SER A 257 21.41 -1.08 -2.94
N GLY A 258 20.56 -0.55 -3.83
CA GLY A 258 20.53 -0.94 -5.23
C GLY A 258 21.79 -0.55 -6.02
N ASP A 259 22.24 -1.46 -6.89
CA ASP A 259 23.49 -1.32 -7.65
C ASP A 259 23.25 -0.76 -9.06
N ALA A 260 23.66 0.49 -9.27
CA ALA A 260 23.61 1.11 -10.58
C ALA A 260 24.51 0.37 -11.60
N VAL A 261 23.91 -0.12 -12.69
CA VAL A 261 24.61 -0.88 -13.74
C VAL A 261 24.24 -0.37 -15.13
N THR A 262 25.12 -0.60 -16.09
CA THR A 262 24.85 -0.27 -17.49
C THR A 262 23.82 -1.23 -18.10
N GLU A 263 22.85 -0.68 -18.83
CA GLU A 263 21.85 -1.45 -19.56
C GLU A 263 21.38 -0.70 -20.83
N ASN A 264 20.63 -1.39 -21.70
CA ASN A 264 20.00 -0.80 -22.89
C ASN A 264 18.54 -0.39 -22.63
N ALA A 265 17.87 0.17 -23.65
CA ALA A 265 16.51 0.70 -23.54
C ALA A 265 15.50 -0.38 -23.14
N LEU A 266 15.65 -1.59 -23.68
CA LEU A 266 14.87 -2.74 -23.25
C LEU A 266 15.16 -3.10 -21.79
N GLY A 267 16.41 -3.04 -21.34
CA GLY A 267 16.82 -3.30 -19.96
C GLY A 267 16.06 -2.42 -18.95
N VAL A 268 15.98 -1.11 -19.17
CA VAL A 268 15.23 -0.22 -18.25
C VAL A 268 13.74 -0.53 -18.21
N VAL A 269 13.12 -0.87 -19.36
CA VAL A 269 11.72 -1.30 -19.43
C VAL A 269 11.51 -2.57 -18.60
N LEU A 270 12.36 -3.58 -18.77
CA LEU A 270 12.27 -4.85 -18.02
C LEU A 270 12.54 -4.67 -16.53
N ARG A 271 13.50 -3.81 -16.18
CA ARG A 271 13.81 -3.44 -14.79
C ARG A 271 12.62 -2.78 -14.12
N SER A 272 11.91 -1.88 -14.79
CA SER A 272 10.67 -1.29 -14.25
C SER A 272 9.56 -2.32 -14.01
N ALA A 273 9.45 -3.35 -14.86
CA ALA A 273 8.46 -4.41 -14.67
C ALA A 273 8.77 -5.23 -13.41
N ARG A 274 10.05 -5.56 -13.17
CA ARG A 274 10.48 -6.24 -11.95
C ARG A 274 10.28 -5.38 -10.71
N TRP A 275 10.63 -4.10 -10.80
CA TRP A 275 10.43 -3.10 -9.73
C TRP A 275 8.96 -3.00 -9.32
N MET A 276 8.04 -2.88 -10.28
CA MET A 276 6.60 -2.85 -10.01
C MET A 276 6.13 -4.08 -9.21
N VAL A 277 6.64 -5.28 -9.51
CA VAL A 277 6.24 -6.49 -8.77
C VAL A 277 6.84 -6.51 -7.36
N GLN A 278 8.13 -6.17 -7.21
CA GLN A 278 8.85 -6.35 -5.94
C GLN A 278 8.67 -5.17 -4.97
N GLU A 279 8.66 -3.94 -5.46
CA GLU A 279 8.58 -2.73 -4.65
C GLU A 279 7.14 -2.24 -4.47
N ILE A 280 6.26 -2.43 -5.46
CA ILE A 280 4.86 -1.99 -5.40
C ILE A 280 3.91 -3.14 -5.04
N GLY A 281 4.30 -4.39 -5.33
CA GLY A 281 3.53 -5.58 -4.97
C GLY A 281 2.52 -6.05 -6.02
N VAL A 282 2.48 -5.49 -7.23
CA VAL A 282 1.52 -5.92 -8.27
C VAL A 282 1.71 -7.41 -8.63
N ASP A 283 0.65 -8.08 -9.08
CA ASP A 283 0.61 -9.52 -9.39
C ASP A 283 0.81 -9.84 -10.87
N GLY A 284 1.01 -8.82 -11.69
CA GLY A 284 1.36 -8.89 -13.09
C GLY A 284 0.82 -7.71 -13.88
N PHE A 285 0.72 -7.88 -15.19
CA PHE A 285 0.48 -6.76 -16.09
C PHE A 285 -0.60 -7.06 -17.11
N ARG A 286 -1.36 -6.03 -17.48
CA ARG A 286 -1.96 -5.96 -18.81
C ARG A 286 -0.92 -5.28 -19.70
N ILE A 287 -0.44 -5.97 -20.71
CA ILE A 287 0.63 -5.48 -21.59
C ILE A 287 0.00 -4.77 -22.77
N ASP A 288 0.27 -3.48 -22.89
CA ASP A 288 -0.26 -2.59 -23.93
C ASP A 288 0.39 -2.83 -25.29
N ALA A 289 -0.37 -2.61 -26.36
CA ALA A 289 0.16 -2.46 -27.72
C ALA A 289 1.06 -3.63 -28.20
N GLY A 290 0.74 -4.88 -27.83
CA GLY A 290 1.54 -6.08 -28.10
C GLY A 290 1.95 -6.28 -29.56
N ARG A 291 1.13 -5.82 -30.51
CA ARG A 291 1.42 -5.95 -31.95
C ARG A 291 2.49 -4.97 -32.45
N HIS A 292 2.78 -3.92 -31.69
CA HIS A 292 3.57 -2.77 -32.10
C HIS A 292 5.04 -2.84 -31.70
N PHE A 293 5.50 -3.93 -31.06
CA PHE A 293 6.91 -4.17 -30.78
C PHE A 293 7.33 -5.61 -31.14
N PRO A 294 8.63 -5.89 -31.33
CA PRO A 294 9.11 -7.22 -31.69
C PRO A 294 8.77 -8.32 -30.67
N ARG A 295 8.37 -9.50 -31.16
CA ARG A 295 7.80 -10.58 -30.32
C ARG A 295 8.80 -11.15 -29.32
N TYR A 296 10.10 -11.09 -29.64
CA TYR A 296 11.17 -11.55 -28.74
C TYR A 296 11.20 -10.76 -27.42
N VAL A 297 10.64 -9.53 -27.37
CA VAL A 297 10.53 -8.74 -26.14
C VAL A 297 9.76 -9.50 -25.06
N MET A 298 8.76 -10.30 -25.46
CA MET A 298 7.97 -11.12 -24.54
C MET A 298 8.81 -12.21 -23.85
N ASP A 299 9.82 -12.77 -24.53
CA ASP A 299 10.72 -13.76 -23.93
C ASP A 299 11.60 -13.12 -22.84
N TYR A 300 12.06 -11.88 -23.07
CA TYR A 300 12.80 -11.12 -22.05
C TYR A 300 11.89 -10.65 -20.89
N LEU A 301 10.62 -10.35 -21.16
CA LEU A 301 9.67 -10.03 -20.11
C LEU A 301 9.40 -11.26 -19.22
N ASP A 302 9.24 -12.45 -19.81
CA ASP A 302 9.13 -13.71 -19.06
C ASP A 302 10.36 -13.88 -18.13
N GLN A 303 11.57 -13.62 -18.64
CA GLN A 303 12.81 -13.66 -17.84
C GLN A 303 12.81 -12.64 -16.69
N ALA A 304 12.38 -11.40 -16.94
CA ALA A 304 12.37 -10.33 -15.94
C ALA A 304 11.38 -10.61 -14.79
N LEU A 305 10.25 -11.25 -15.12
CA LEU A 305 9.15 -11.55 -14.19
C LEU A 305 9.29 -12.92 -13.50
N PHE A 306 10.17 -13.80 -13.98
CA PHE A 306 10.41 -15.08 -13.35
C PHE A 306 10.95 -14.94 -11.91
N LEU A 307 10.34 -15.67 -10.96
CA LEU A 307 10.70 -15.67 -9.53
C LEU A 307 10.74 -14.29 -8.86
N THR A 308 9.94 -13.35 -9.35
CA THR A 308 9.87 -11.98 -8.80
C THR A 308 9.07 -11.90 -7.52
N LYS A 309 7.90 -12.56 -7.46
CA LYS A 309 7.11 -12.72 -6.23
C LYS A 309 7.90 -13.56 -5.22
N LYS A 310 8.01 -13.04 -4.00
CA LYS A 310 8.80 -13.68 -2.92
C LYS A 310 7.92 -14.32 -1.87
N GLU A 311 6.69 -13.88 -1.77
CA GLU A 311 5.65 -14.49 -0.94
C GLU A 311 5.25 -15.83 -1.59
N PRO A 312 5.41 -16.96 -0.88
CA PRO A 312 4.92 -18.23 -1.37
C PRO A 312 3.39 -18.32 -1.23
N LEU A 313 2.79 -19.24 -1.98
CA LEU A 313 1.44 -19.70 -1.73
C LEU A 313 1.36 -20.38 -0.34
N LEU A 314 0.14 -20.60 0.16
CA LEU A 314 -0.12 -21.14 1.50
C LEU A 314 0.42 -22.57 1.70
N ASP A 315 0.64 -23.33 0.61
CA ASP A 315 1.30 -24.64 0.65
C ASP A 315 2.84 -24.55 0.61
N GLY A 316 3.40 -23.34 0.55
CA GLY A 316 4.83 -23.06 0.42
C GLY A 316 5.34 -23.11 -1.02
N SER A 317 4.50 -23.39 -2.02
CA SER A 317 4.92 -23.38 -3.42
C SER A 317 5.09 -21.93 -3.94
N PRO A 318 5.92 -21.71 -4.98
CA PRO A 318 6.13 -20.36 -5.50
C PRO A 318 4.85 -19.77 -6.10
N GLN A 319 4.58 -18.51 -5.80
CA GLN A 319 3.57 -17.72 -6.50
C GLN A 319 4.19 -17.13 -7.78
N HIS A 320 3.49 -17.22 -8.90
CA HIS A 320 3.97 -16.71 -10.19
C HIS A 320 3.16 -15.51 -10.65
N VAL A 321 3.85 -14.56 -11.26
CA VAL A 321 3.24 -13.42 -11.93
C VAL A 321 2.35 -13.92 -13.07
N TYR A 322 1.19 -13.29 -13.26
CA TYR A 322 0.29 -13.56 -14.38
C TYR A 322 0.05 -12.29 -15.18
N SER A 323 0.39 -12.32 -16.47
CA SER A 323 0.20 -11.18 -17.38
C SER A 323 -0.69 -11.54 -18.57
N PHE A 324 -1.28 -10.55 -19.22
CA PHE A 324 -2.02 -10.77 -20.46
C PHE A 324 -1.84 -9.59 -21.42
N THR A 325 -1.81 -9.87 -22.72
CA THR A 325 -1.39 -8.89 -23.73
C THR A 325 -2.55 -8.43 -24.60
N GLU A 326 -2.61 -7.13 -24.86
CA GLU A 326 -3.43 -6.56 -25.91
C GLU A 326 -2.74 -6.74 -27.27
N VAL A 327 -3.31 -7.58 -28.12
CA VAL A 327 -2.71 -7.95 -29.42
C VAL A 327 -3.51 -7.46 -30.63
N GLY A 328 -4.74 -6.97 -30.40
CA GLY A 328 -5.69 -6.57 -31.44
C GLY A 328 -6.27 -7.75 -32.24
N TYR A 329 -7.05 -7.40 -33.28
CA TYR A 329 -7.66 -8.37 -34.19
C TYR A 329 -6.61 -8.96 -35.16
N ASP A 330 -6.38 -10.27 -35.10
CA ASP A 330 -5.44 -10.97 -35.98
C ASP A 330 -5.75 -12.47 -36.07
N SER A 331 -4.93 -13.22 -36.82
CA SER A 331 -4.99 -14.68 -36.90
C SER A 331 -4.69 -15.33 -35.54
N PHE A 332 -5.29 -16.50 -35.28
CA PHE A 332 -5.01 -17.27 -34.06
C PHE A 332 -3.52 -17.61 -33.92
N ALA A 333 -2.83 -17.90 -35.02
CA ALA A 333 -1.39 -18.17 -35.02
C ALA A 333 -0.59 -16.96 -34.51
N PHE A 334 -0.96 -15.75 -34.92
CA PHE A 334 -0.34 -14.53 -34.43
C PHE A 334 -0.59 -14.31 -32.94
N GLN A 335 -1.84 -14.46 -32.49
CA GLN A 335 -2.19 -14.28 -31.08
C GLN A 335 -1.51 -15.34 -30.19
N GLN A 336 -1.33 -16.56 -30.68
CA GLN A 336 -0.67 -17.66 -29.98
C GLN A 336 0.79 -17.33 -29.60
N ASP A 337 1.49 -16.50 -30.38
CA ASP A 337 2.87 -16.10 -30.07
C ASP A 337 2.98 -15.25 -28.78
N PHE A 338 1.86 -14.65 -28.34
CA PHE A 338 1.77 -13.87 -27.11
C PHE A 338 1.34 -14.69 -25.88
N ILE A 339 1.05 -15.98 -26.04
CA ILE A 339 0.61 -16.86 -24.96
C ILE A 339 1.74 -17.83 -24.58
N ARG A 340 1.99 -17.96 -23.27
CA ARG A 340 2.97 -18.92 -22.74
C ARG A 340 2.59 -19.31 -21.31
N LYS A 341 2.35 -20.61 -21.09
CA LYS A 341 1.96 -21.17 -19.79
C LYS A 341 2.80 -22.42 -19.46
N ASP A 342 4.11 -22.25 -19.34
CA ASP A 342 5.08 -23.35 -19.27
C ASP A 342 5.99 -23.33 -18.01
N ILE A 343 5.65 -22.53 -16.99
CA ILE A 343 6.33 -22.58 -15.69
C ILE A 343 6.22 -23.99 -15.09
N ASN A 344 7.37 -24.55 -14.71
CA ASN A 344 7.47 -25.86 -14.10
C ASN A 344 7.98 -25.75 -12.65
N ASN A 345 7.06 -25.89 -11.68
CA ASN A 345 7.40 -25.86 -10.25
C ASN A 345 8.39 -26.94 -9.81
N ALA A 346 8.53 -28.04 -10.57
CA ALA A 346 9.53 -29.07 -10.30
C ALA A 346 10.93 -28.71 -10.82
N ASN A 347 11.07 -27.65 -11.61
CA ASN A 347 12.34 -27.21 -12.19
C ASN A 347 12.44 -25.68 -12.30
N LEU A 348 12.52 -25.01 -11.14
CA LEU A 348 12.69 -23.55 -11.06
C LEU A 348 14.07 -23.05 -11.53
N GLY A 349 14.98 -23.96 -11.91
CA GLY A 349 16.24 -23.61 -12.56
C GLY A 349 16.09 -23.22 -14.04
N GLN A 350 14.87 -23.26 -14.59
CA GLN A 350 14.57 -22.87 -15.97
C GLN A 350 13.46 -21.83 -16.04
N VAL A 351 13.68 -20.78 -16.84
CA VAL A 351 12.69 -19.72 -17.06
C VAL A 351 11.46 -20.27 -17.79
N GLY A 352 10.29 -20.09 -17.18
CA GLY A 352 8.98 -20.30 -17.80
C GLY A 352 8.16 -19.02 -17.83
N GLY A 353 7.15 -18.98 -18.70
CA GLY A 353 6.18 -17.89 -18.80
C GLY A 353 4.82 -18.28 -18.24
N ASN A 354 4.10 -17.28 -17.74
CA ASN A 354 2.71 -17.37 -17.30
C ASN A 354 1.95 -16.14 -17.80
N ARG A 355 1.68 -16.15 -19.11
CA ARG A 355 1.01 -15.05 -19.81
C ARG A 355 -0.01 -15.53 -20.83
N ASP A 356 -0.99 -14.67 -21.06
CA ASP A 356 -2.11 -14.90 -21.97
C ASP A 356 -2.33 -13.72 -22.93
N ALA A 357 -3.38 -13.75 -23.75
CA ALA A 357 -3.77 -12.66 -24.64
C ALA A 357 -5.27 -12.31 -24.49
N LEU A 358 -5.61 -11.04 -24.70
CA LEU A 358 -7.00 -10.62 -24.84
C LEU A 358 -7.62 -11.26 -26.07
N ASP A 359 -8.80 -11.87 -25.91
CA ASP A 359 -9.48 -12.60 -26.98
C ASP A 359 -10.27 -11.64 -27.90
N PHE A 360 -9.53 -10.85 -28.69
CA PHE A 360 -10.10 -9.88 -29.64
C PHE A 360 -10.94 -10.54 -30.73
N ASN A 361 -10.66 -11.80 -31.08
CA ASN A 361 -11.42 -12.52 -32.09
C ASN A 361 -12.82 -12.85 -31.56
N LEU A 362 -12.91 -13.32 -30.31
CA LEU A 362 -14.19 -13.49 -29.62
C LEU A 362 -14.93 -12.16 -29.46
N PHE A 363 -14.24 -11.13 -28.97
CA PHE A 363 -14.82 -9.80 -28.79
C PHE A 363 -15.41 -9.25 -30.10
N GLY A 364 -14.65 -9.31 -31.20
CA GLY A 364 -15.09 -8.87 -32.52
C GLY A 364 -16.31 -9.63 -33.01
N ALA A 365 -16.34 -10.95 -32.82
CA ALA A 365 -17.49 -11.78 -33.18
C ALA A 365 -18.74 -11.40 -32.38
N LEU A 366 -18.60 -11.18 -31.06
CA LEU A 366 -19.69 -10.70 -30.21
C LEU A 366 -20.20 -9.34 -30.70
N LYS A 367 -19.32 -8.36 -30.90
CA LYS A 367 -19.66 -7.00 -31.36
C LYS A 367 -20.40 -7.00 -32.69
N GLN A 368 -19.97 -7.82 -33.65
CA GLN A 368 -20.55 -7.90 -34.99
C GLN A 368 -21.87 -8.69 -35.04
N ASN A 369 -22.11 -9.59 -34.10
CA ASN A 369 -23.25 -10.53 -34.15
C ASN A 369 -24.24 -10.38 -33.00
N LEU A 370 -24.04 -9.45 -32.07
CA LEU A 370 -24.97 -9.09 -30.99
C LEU A 370 -25.38 -7.61 -31.12
N THR A 371 -25.98 -7.30 -32.26
CA THR A 371 -26.38 -5.94 -32.67
C THR A 371 -27.81 -5.61 -32.27
N SER A 372 -28.21 -4.35 -32.46
CA SER A 372 -29.61 -3.91 -32.31
C SER A 372 -30.55 -4.55 -33.34
N ASN A 373 -30.01 -5.00 -34.48
CA ASN A 373 -30.75 -5.76 -35.48
C ASN A 373 -30.76 -7.25 -35.10
N GLY A 374 -31.59 -7.60 -34.13
CA GLY A 374 -31.75 -8.97 -33.62
C GLY A 374 -32.08 -10.04 -34.68
N LEU A 375 -32.52 -9.64 -35.88
CA LEU A 375 -32.79 -10.56 -37.01
C LEU A 375 -31.55 -10.89 -37.86
N ALA A 376 -30.43 -10.21 -37.65
CA ALA A 376 -29.16 -10.49 -38.32
C ALA A 376 -28.12 -11.14 -37.39
N ASN A 377 -28.39 -11.13 -36.08
CA ASN A 377 -27.55 -11.72 -35.06
C ASN A 377 -27.41 -13.24 -35.27
N ASN A 378 -26.20 -13.79 -35.13
CA ASN A 378 -25.97 -15.20 -35.44
C ASN A 378 -24.91 -15.84 -34.54
N TRP A 379 -25.32 -16.81 -33.71
CA TRP A 379 -24.41 -17.57 -32.85
C TRP A 379 -23.39 -18.42 -33.60
N HIS A 380 -23.66 -18.80 -34.85
CA HIS A 380 -22.69 -19.54 -35.68
C HIS A 380 -21.40 -18.76 -35.92
N SER A 381 -21.50 -17.44 -36.02
CA SER A 381 -20.36 -16.55 -36.18
C SER A 381 -19.57 -16.35 -34.89
N ILE A 382 -20.14 -16.70 -33.72
CA ILE A 382 -19.54 -16.49 -32.40
C ILE A 382 -18.92 -17.79 -31.86
N ARG A 383 -19.61 -18.93 -32.01
CA ARG A 383 -19.29 -20.18 -31.28
C ARG A 383 -17.84 -20.67 -31.43
N ASN A 384 -17.18 -20.35 -32.54
CA ASN A 384 -15.83 -20.82 -32.86
C ASN A 384 -14.78 -19.69 -32.89
N ALA A 385 -15.14 -18.49 -32.43
CA ALA A 385 -14.30 -17.30 -32.56
C ALA A 385 -13.22 -17.18 -31.49
N SER A 386 -13.35 -17.92 -30.37
CA SER A 386 -12.42 -17.81 -29.25
C SER A 386 -11.08 -18.49 -29.55
N ILE A 387 -9.98 -17.87 -29.11
CA ILE A 387 -8.64 -18.43 -29.23
C ILE A 387 -8.48 -19.77 -28.49
N ASP A 388 -9.15 -19.91 -27.36
CA ASP A 388 -9.21 -21.14 -26.56
C ASP A 388 -9.66 -22.34 -27.41
N LEU A 389 -10.75 -22.22 -28.17
CA LEU A 389 -11.16 -23.32 -29.06
C LEU A 389 -10.12 -23.64 -30.14
N ASN A 390 -9.36 -22.63 -30.57
CA ASN A 390 -8.39 -22.77 -31.64
C ASN A 390 -7.03 -23.27 -31.16
N ASP A 391 -6.85 -23.49 -29.85
CA ASP A 391 -5.61 -24.01 -29.28
C ASP A 391 -5.56 -25.55 -29.35
N ASP A 392 -6.58 -26.24 -28.84
CA ASP A 392 -6.65 -27.70 -28.71
C ASP A 392 -7.98 -28.29 -29.23
N GLY A 393 -8.91 -27.44 -29.68
CA GLY A 393 -10.23 -27.84 -30.18
C GLY A 393 -11.31 -27.91 -29.09
N LEU A 394 -11.04 -27.47 -27.86
CA LEU A 394 -11.95 -27.50 -26.72
C LEU A 394 -12.24 -26.08 -26.21
N ASN A 395 -13.41 -25.89 -25.61
CA ASN A 395 -13.72 -24.68 -24.84
C ASN A 395 -13.45 -24.96 -23.36
N ASN A 396 -12.19 -25.13 -22.95
CA ASN A 396 -11.80 -25.53 -21.59
C ASN A 396 -11.16 -24.39 -20.78
N GLY A 397 -10.91 -23.24 -21.41
CA GLY A 397 -10.29 -22.09 -20.76
C GLY A 397 -8.78 -22.22 -20.59
N SER A 398 -8.13 -23.09 -21.37
CA SER A 398 -6.68 -23.27 -21.41
C SER A 398 -5.98 -21.97 -21.81
N GLN A 399 -6.60 -21.14 -22.65
CA GLN A 399 -6.03 -19.91 -23.22
C GLN A 399 -7.08 -18.81 -23.42
N GLY A 400 -6.62 -17.57 -23.56
CA GLY A 400 -7.45 -16.40 -23.82
C GLY A 400 -8.03 -15.75 -22.56
N VAL A 401 -8.16 -14.43 -22.63
CA VAL A 401 -8.91 -13.62 -21.67
C VAL A 401 -10.11 -13.01 -22.39
N ALA A 402 -11.30 -13.54 -22.11
CA ALA A 402 -12.54 -13.11 -22.73
C ALA A 402 -13.02 -11.77 -22.16
N PHE A 403 -13.55 -10.90 -23.01
CA PHE A 403 -14.13 -9.62 -22.58
C PHE A 403 -15.26 -9.22 -23.52
N ALA A 404 -16.24 -8.48 -23.00
CA ALA A 404 -17.37 -7.97 -23.78
C ALA A 404 -17.26 -6.46 -24.07
N GLN A 405 -16.35 -5.78 -23.38
CA GLN A 405 -16.11 -4.34 -23.47
C GLN A 405 -14.75 -4.02 -22.82
N SER A 406 -14.12 -2.92 -23.21
CA SER A 406 -12.96 -2.38 -22.52
C SER A 406 -12.99 -0.85 -22.55
N HIS A 407 -11.97 -0.23 -21.96
CA HIS A 407 -11.72 1.20 -22.04
C HIS A 407 -11.46 1.76 -23.46
N ASP A 408 -11.02 0.93 -24.41
CA ASP A 408 -10.80 1.33 -25.82
C ASP A 408 -12.05 1.10 -26.68
N GLU A 409 -12.74 0.01 -26.37
CA GLU A 409 -13.70 -0.59 -27.29
C GLU A 409 -15.08 -0.66 -26.65
N SER A 410 -16.01 0.08 -27.23
CA SER A 410 -17.43 -0.07 -26.93
C SER A 410 -17.89 -1.50 -27.20
N GLY A 411 -18.71 -2.03 -26.28
CA GLY A 411 -19.19 -3.41 -26.37
C GLY A 411 -20.23 -3.64 -27.47
N PRO A 412 -20.72 -4.89 -27.62
CA PRO A 412 -21.89 -5.19 -28.46
C PRO A 412 -23.12 -4.39 -28.00
N PHE A 413 -24.16 -4.30 -28.83
CA PHE A 413 -25.41 -3.67 -28.43
C PHE A 413 -26.12 -4.48 -27.32
N LEU A 414 -26.13 -5.81 -27.45
CA LEU A 414 -26.71 -6.72 -26.44
C LEU A 414 -25.66 -7.05 -25.35
N GLN A 415 -25.27 -6.06 -24.56
CA GLN A 415 -24.14 -6.18 -23.62
C GLN A 415 -24.37 -7.22 -22.52
N ASN A 416 -25.53 -7.24 -21.87
CA ASN A 416 -25.79 -8.22 -20.79
C ASN A 416 -25.74 -9.65 -21.31
N LEU A 417 -26.21 -9.89 -22.55
CA LEU A 417 -26.11 -11.18 -23.21
C LEU A 417 -24.65 -11.58 -23.48
N ALA A 418 -23.81 -10.64 -23.91
CA ALA A 418 -22.38 -10.89 -24.10
C ALA A 418 -21.66 -11.19 -22.77
N TYR A 419 -22.02 -10.51 -21.69
CA TYR A 419 -21.52 -10.80 -20.34
C TYR A 419 -22.00 -12.17 -19.83
N ALA A 420 -23.27 -12.53 -20.03
CA ALA A 420 -23.77 -13.86 -19.68
C ALA A 420 -22.99 -14.97 -20.40
N TYR A 421 -22.65 -14.77 -21.68
CA TYR A 421 -21.83 -15.71 -22.43
C TYR A 421 -20.39 -15.78 -21.92
N THR A 422 -19.70 -14.64 -21.81
CA THR A 422 -18.27 -14.59 -21.42
C THR A 422 -18.03 -15.01 -19.97
N LEU A 423 -18.91 -14.64 -19.03
CA LEU A 423 -18.76 -14.99 -17.62
C LEU A 423 -19.05 -16.46 -17.33
N MET A 424 -19.96 -17.10 -18.06
CA MET A 424 -20.28 -18.51 -17.85
C MET A 424 -19.43 -19.49 -18.68
N ARG A 425 -18.66 -19.00 -19.65
CA ARG A 425 -17.68 -19.79 -20.40
C ARG A 425 -16.43 -20.13 -19.53
N PRO A 426 -15.77 -21.27 -19.75
CA PRO A 426 -14.45 -21.55 -19.17
C PRO A 426 -13.39 -20.51 -19.54
N GLY A 427 -12.32 -20.42 -18.73
CA GLY A 427 -11.19 -19.51 -18.94
C GLY A 427 -11.36 -18.18 -18.21
N ASN A 428 -10.44 -17.24 -18.42
CA ASN A 428 -10.47 -15.91 -17.78
C ASN A 428 -11.51 -15.00 -18.45
N ALA A 429 -12.18 -14.15 -17.67
CA ALA A 429 -13.17 -13.21 -18.17
C ALA A 429 -13.05 -11.84 -17.47
N ILE A 430 -13.25 -10.76 -18.22
CA ILE A 430 -13.18 -9.37 -17.73
C ILE A 430 -14.58 -8.75 -17.74
N VAL A 431 -14.90 -8.06 -16.64
CA VAL A 431 -15.93 -7.02 -16.58
C VAL A 431 -15.26 -5.66 -16.59
N TYR A 432 -15.73 -4.75 -17.44
CA TYR A 432 -15.24 -3.37 -17.48
C TYR A 432 -16.17 -2.43 -16.72
N ALA A 433 -15.59 -1.65 -15.81
CA ALA A 433 -16.24 -0.58 -15.08
C ALA A 433 -15.47 0.74 -15.25
N ASN A 434 -16.24 1.82 -15.35
CA ASN A 434 -15.75 3.18 -15.40
C ASN A 434 -16.45 3.94 -14.25
N ALA A 435 -15.67 4.48 -13.31
CA ALA A 435 -16.21 5.12 -12.12
C ALA A 435 -16.60 6.59 -12.32
N LEU A 436 -16.20 7.20 -13.45
CA LEU A 436 -16.52 8.57 -13.85
C LEU A 436 -16.04 9.66 -12.87
N GLU A 437 -15.00 9.40 -12.07
CA GLU A 437 -14.49 10.36 -11.06
C GLU A 437 -13.95 11.65 -11.69
N PHE A 438 -13.38 11.56 -12.89
CA PHE A 438 -12.74 12.69 -13.58
C PHE A 438 -13.65 13.37 -14.60
N GLY A 439 -14.96 13.09 -14.55
CA GLY A 439 -16.00 13.72 -15.35
C GLY A 439 -16.70 12.79 -16.35
N ASP A 440 -17.95 13.11 -16.65
CA ASP A 440 -18.78 12.37 -17.59
C ASP A 440 -18.46 12.71 -19.06
N GLY A 441 -18.66 11.74 -19.96
CA GLY A 441 -18.65 11.97 -21.41
C GLY A 441 -17.27 12.31 -21.97
N ARG A 442 -16.19 11.84 -21.33
CA ARG A 442 -14.84 11.88 -21.89
C ARG A 442 -14.76 11.00 -23.14
N ASP A 443 -14.01 11.44 -24.15
CA ASP A 443 -13.81 10.66 -25.39
C ASP A 443 -13.00 9.37 -25.14
N PHE A 444 -12.17 9.37 -24.09
CA PHE A 444 -11.40 8.25 -23.62
C PHE A 444 -11.10 8.41 -22.11
N PRO A 445 -11.22 7.35 -21.30
CA PRO A 445 -11.67 5.99 -21.66
C PRO A 445 -13.18 5.89 -21.95
N GLN A 446 -13.62 4.82 -22.63
CA GLN A 446 -15.05 4.55 -22.92
C GLN A 446 -15.89 4.36 -21.64
N ASP A 447 -17.21 4.55 -21.72
CA ASP A 447 -18.11 4.23 -20.61
C ASP A 447 -18.13 2.72 -20.32
N GLY A 448 -18.17 2.34 -19.04
CA GLY A 448 -18.20 0.94 -18.59
C GLY A 448 -19.58 0.47 -18.12
N LYS A 449 -19.66 -0.74 -17.55
CA LYS A 449 -20.89 -1.24 -16.94
C LYS A 449 -21.17 -0.58 -15.59
N ALA A 450 -22.25 0.20 -15.53
CA ALA A 450 -22.66 0.89 -14.33
C ALA A 450 -23.15 -0.04 -13.20
N ASP A 451 -23.57 -1.27 -13.52
CA ASP A 451 -24.01 -2.29 -12.56
C ASP A 451 -22.90 -3.31 -12.22
N ALA A 452 -21.65 -3.08 -12.64
CA ALA A 452 -20.53 -3.99 -12.39
C ALA A 452 -20.26 -4.25 -10.88
N LEU A 453 -20.61 -3.30 -10.02
CA LEU A 453 -20.51 -3.39 -8.56
C LEU A 453 -21.88 -3.29 -7.87
N GLY A 454 -22.96 -3.53 -8.61
CA GLY A 454 -24.33 -3.36 -8.11
C GLY A 454 -24.77 -1.89 -8.04
N GLY A 455 -25.72 -1.60 -7.14
CA GLY A 455 -26.11 -0.24 -6.78
C GLY A 455 -27.31 0.29 -7.56
N PHE A 456 -27.26 1.55 -7.98
CA PHE A 456 -28.40 2.27 -8.54
C PHE A 456 -28.93 1.64 -9.84
N TYR A 457 -28.06 1.01 -10.63
CA TYR A 457 -28.38 0.43 -11.94
C TYR A 457 -28.74 -1.06 -11.87
N GLY A 458 -28.89 -1.63 -10.67
CA GLY A 458 -29.24 -3.02 -10.45
C GLY A 458 -28.02 -3.93 -10.23
N ASP A 459 -28.25 -5.24 -10.32
CA ASP A 459 -27.34 -6.30 -9.88
C ASP A 459 -27.04 -7.33 -10.98
N THR A 460 -27.43 -7.04 -12.23
CA THR A 460 -27.35 -8.00 -13.34
C THR A 460 -25.96 -8.61 -13.49
N ILE A 461 -24.93 -7.76 -13.45
CA ILE A 461 -23.54 -8.20 -13.61
C ILE A 461 -23.02 -8.86 -12.33
N THR A 462 -23.31 -8.34 -11.14
CA THR A 462 -22.89 -8.97 -9.88
C THR A 462 -23.48 -10.37 -9.72
N THR A 463 -24.73 -10.59 -10.13
CA THR A 463 -25.35 -11.92 -10.18
C THR A 463 -24.60 -12.85 -11.13
N LEU A 464 -24.23 -12.40 -12.34
CA LEU A 464 -23.45 -13.22 -13.27
C LEU A 464 -22.04 -13.55 -12.75
N VAL A 465 -21.40 -12.63 -12.03
CA VAL A 465 -20.09 -12.88 -11.38
C VAL A 465 -20.24 -13.92 -10.25
N GLU A 466 -21.29 -13.85 -9.45
CA GLU A 466 -21.59 -14.87 -8.43
C GLU A 466 -21.85 -16.24 -9.06
N LEU A 467 -22.64 -16.31 -10.14
CA LEU A 467 -22.92 -17.55 -10.87
C LEU A 467 -21.68 -18.13 -11.53
N ARG A 468 -20.76 -17.28 -12.02
CA ARG A 468 -19.45 -17.74 -12.49
C ARG A 468 -18.67 -18.43 -11.37
N ASN A 469 -18.63 -17.84 -10.18
CA ASN A 469 -17.87 -18.38 -9.05
C ASN A 469 -18.45 -19.72 -8.56
N SER A 470 -19.77 -19.81 -8.45
CA SER A 470 -20.50 -20.95 -7.87
C SER A 470 -20.82 -22.05 -8.90
N HIS A 471 -21.28 -21.67 -10.09
CA HIS A 471 -21.83 -22.56 -11.11
C HIS A 471 -21.03 -22.60 -12.42
N GLY A 472 -20.08 -21.67 -12.65
CA GLY A 472 -19.17 -21.65 -13.79
C GLY A 472 -18.10 -22.75 -13.74
N ARG A 473 -18.52 -24.00 -13.54
CA ARG A 473 -17.68 -25.18 -13.26
C ARG A 473 -18.18 -26.40 -14.01
N GLY A 474 -17.26 -27.31 -14.34
CA GLY A 474 -17.52 -28.47 -15.18
C GLY A 474 -17.29 -28.17 -16.66
N ASP A 475 -17.05 -29.23 -17.43
CA ASP A 475 -16.71 -29.16 -18.86
C ASP A 475 -17.77 -28.39 -19.65
N TYR A 476 -17.32 -27.64 -20.65
CA TYR A 476 -18.21 -27.02 -21.63
C TYR A 476 -18.83 -28.07 -22.57
N ARG A 477 -20.16 -28.12 -22.64
CA ARG A 477 -20.92 -28.99 -23.56
C ARG A 477 -21.91 -28.16 -24.36
N GLU A 478 -21.68 -27.99 -25.66
CA GLU A 478 -22.72 -27.46 -26.54
C GLU A 478 -23.92 -28.43 -26.53
N ARG A 479 -25.10 -27.91 -26.20
CA ARG A 479 -26.35 -28.69 -26.10
C ARG A 479 -27.29 -28.40 -27.25
N TRP A 480 -27.28 -27.17 -27.71
CA TRP A 480 -28.09 -26.74 -28.83
C TRP A 480 -27.50 -25.51 -29.49
N ILE A 481 -27.55 -25.49 -30.81
CA ILE A 481 -27.51 -24.29 -31.62
C ILE A 481 -28.56 -24.49 -32.72
N ASP A 482 -29.24 -23.43 -33.17
CA ASP A 482 -30.30 -23.56 -34.19
C ASP A 482 -29.72 -24.00 -35.56
N ASP A 483 -29.47 -25.30 -35.73
CA ASP A 483 -28.94 -25.93 -36.94
C ASP A 483 -30.04 -26.49 -37.84
N ALA A 484 -31.18 -26.86 -37.24
CA ALA A 484 -32.27 -27.57 -37.91
C ALA A 484 -32.85 -26.81 -39.11
N PHE A 485 -32.62 -25.49 -39.19
CA PHE A 485 -33.13 -24.63 -40.24
C PHE A 485 -32.08 -24.25 -41.30
N ASN A 486 -30.77 -24.35 -40.99
CA ASN A 486 -29.65 -24.27 -41.93
C ASN A 486 -28.30 -24.47 -41.17
N PRO A 487 -27.54 -25.56 -41.40
CA PRO A 487 -26.32 -25.87 -40.65
C PRO A 487 -25.12 -24.95 -40.90
N ASN A 488 -25.21 -24.01 -41.85
CA ASN A 488 -24.30 -22.86 -42.00
C ASN A 488 -25.09 -21.54 -41.96
N GLY A 489 -26.25 -21.54 -41.30
CA GLY A 489 -27.25 -20.51 -41.38
C GLY A 489 -27.36 -19.62 -40.16
N PHE A 490 -28.50 -18.94 -40.11
CA PHE A 490 -28.87 -18.02 -39.06
C PHE A 490 -29.32 -18.77 -37.80
N SER A 491 -28.71 -18.46 -36.65
CA SER A 491 -29.07 -19.01 -35.33
C SER A 491 -29.28 -17.90 -34.30
N ASN A 492 -30.47 -17.87 -33.71
CA ASN A 492 -30.81 -16.96 -32.60
C ASN A 492 -30.54 -17.56 -31.23
N VAL A 493 -30.57 -18.89 -31.10
CA VAL A 493 -30.47 -19.59 -29.82
C VAL A 493 -29.19 -20.41 -29.76
N LEU A 494 -28.43 -20.21 -28.68
CA LEU A 494 -27.33 -21.06 -28.25
C LEU A 494 -27.61 -21.56 -26.84
N ILE A 495 -27.48 -22.86 -26.62
CA ILE A 495 -27.57 -23.48 -25.30
C ILE A 495 -26.35 -24.34 -25.10
N TYR A 496 -25.64 -24.11 -24.01
CA TYR A 496 -24.55 -24.97 -23.57
C TYR A 496 -24.69 -25.30 -22.09
N GLU A 497 -24.02 -26.35 -21.67
CA GLU A 497 -23.96 -26.78 -20.28
C GLU A 497 -22.54 -26.65 -19.77
N ARG A 498 -22.41 -26.18 -18.53
CA ARG A 498 -21.28 -26.43 -17.65
C ARG A 498 -21.60 -27.73 -16.92
N SER A 499 -21.01 -28.83 -17.40
CA SER A 499 -21.49 -30.21 -17.16
C SER A 499 -21.84 -30.48 -15.69
N LYS A 500 -23.07 -30.93 -15.44
CA LYS A 500 -23.66 -31.18 -14.10
C LYS A 500 -23.67 -29.98 -13.14
N SER A 501 -23.44 -28.76 -13.61
CA SER A 501 -23.43 -27.54 -12.81
C SER A 501 -24.55 -26.60 -13.22
N ALA A 502 -24.56 -26.16 -14.48
CA ALA A 502 -25.57 -25.26 -15.01
C ALA A 502 -25.77 -25.41 -16.53
N VAL A 503 -26.98 -25.15 -17.01
CA VAL A 503 -27.36 -25.01 -18.42
C VAL A 503 -27.61 -23.53 -18.70
N VAL A 504 -26.84 -22.96 -19.63
CA VAL A 504 -26.90 -21.56 -20.04
C VAL A 504 -27.65 -21.47 -21.36
N GLY A 505 -28.79 -20.78 -21.36
CA GLY A 505 -29.57 -20.49 -22.56
C GLY A 505 -29.39 -19.03 -22.98
N LEU A 506 -29.08 -18.80 -24.25
CA LEU A 506 -28.79 -17.49 -24.83
C LEU A 506 -29.64 -17.25 -26.06
N ASN A 507 -30.29 -16.10 -26.14
CA ASN A 507 -31.16 -15.70 -27.25
C ASN A 507 -30.72 -14.32 -27.76
N SER A 508 -30.24 -14.25 -29.00
CA SER A 508 -29.72 -13.02 -29.61
C SER A 508 -30.78 -12.15 -30.27
N ARG A 509 -32.07 -12.50 -30.15
CA ARG A 509 -33.18 -11.67 -30.64
C ARG A 509 -33.27 -10.39 -29.83
N ASN A 510 -33.60 -9.28 -30.50
CA ASN A 510 -33.82 -7.98 -29.87
C ASN A 510 -35.30 -7.57 -29.98
N ASP A 511 -36.16 -8.48 -29.53
CA ASP A 511 -37.62 -8.30 -29.37
C ASP A 511 -38.06 -9.06 -28.10
N GLY A 512 -39.34 -8.98 -27.73
CA GLY A 512 -39.89 -9.65 -26.54
C GLY A 512 -40.24 -11.13 -26.73
N VAL A 513 -39.75 -11.81 -27.78
CA VAL A 513 -40.13 -13.20 -28.06
C VAL A 513 -39.28 -14.17 -27.23
N VAL A 514 -39.98 -15.02 -26.48
CA VAL A 514 -39.39 -16.16 -25.77
C VAL A 514 -39.27 -17.35 -26.72
N GLU A 515 -38.08 -17.95 -26.78
CA GLU A 515 -37.79 -19.15 -27.57
C GLU A 515 -37.59 -20.34 -26.62
N THR A 516 -38.21 -21.49 -26.94
CA THR A 516 -38.05 -22.72 -26.13
C THR A 516 -37.36 -23.80 -26.94
N ARG A 517 -36.39 -24.49 -26.34
CA ARG A 517 -35.77 -25.71 -26.89
C ARG A 517 -35.73 -26.79 -25.82
N THR A 518 -35.82 -28.04 -26.23
CA THR A 518 -35.61 -29.19 -25.34
C THR A 518 -34.23 -29.75 -25.59
N VAL A 519 -33.39 -29.80 -24.56
CA VAL A 519 -31.97 -30.17 -24.69
C VAL A 519 -31.60 -31.33 -23.78
N GLN A 520 -30.65 -32.15 -24.25
CA GLN A 520 -30.00 -33.17 -23.42
C GLN A 520 -29.13 -32.51 -22.34
N THR A 521 -28.99 -33.17 -21.20
CA THR A 521 -28.14 -32.71 -20.09
C THR A 521 -27.29 -33.84 -19.51
N ASP A 522 -26.22 -33.51 -18.77
CA ASP A 522 -25.44 -34.53 -18.03
C ASP A 522 -26.00 -34.75 -16.61
N PHE A 523 -27.06 -34.03 -16.24
CA PHE A 523 -27.76 -34.23 -14.97
C PHE A 523 -28.53 -35.56 -14.98
N ALA A 524 -28.66 -36.16 -13.79
CA ALA A 524 -29.43 -37.38 -13.64
C ALA A 524 -30.93 -37.13 -13.87
N PRO A 525 -31.67 -38.08 -14.48
CA PRO A 525 -33.13 -38.03 -14.51
C PRO A 525 -33.74 -37.79 -13.12
N GLY A 526 -34.68 -36.86 -13.04
CA GLY A 526 -35.33 -36.45 -11.80
C GLY A 526 -34.67 -35.28 -11.06
N THR A 527 -33.44 -34.89 -11.41
CA THR A 527 -32.79 -33.68 -10.89
C THR A 527 -33.67 -32.46 -11.20
N VAL A 528 -33.83 -31.57 -10.21
CA VAL A 528 -34.51 -30.28 -10.40
C VAL A 528 -33.44 -29.20 -10.54
N LEU A 529 -33.58 -28.38 -11.57
CA LEU A 529 -32.77 -27.19 -11.81
C LEU A 529 -33.65 -25.96 -11.59
N VAL A 530 -33.08 -24.92 -10.99
CA VAL A 530 -33.73 -23.63 -10.78
C VAL A 530 -33.16 -22.57 -11.71
N GLU A 531 -33.98 -21.60 -12.12
CA GLU A 531 -33.51 -20.44 -12.87
C GLU A 531 -32.77 -19.50 -11.90
N LEU A 532 -31.47 -19.33 -12.12
CA LEU A 532 -30.54 -18.71 -11.17
C LEU A 532 -30.35 -17.22 -11.39
N THR A 533 -30.76 -16.66 -12.53
CA THR A 533 -30.52 -15.23 -12.82
C THR A 533 -31.62 -14.33 -12.29
N GLY A 534 -32.74 -14.91 -11.83
CA GLY A 534 -33.93 -14.19 -11.42
C GLY A 534 -34.80 -13.70 -12.58
N ASN A 535 -34.47 -14.08 -13.83
CA ASN A 535 -35.20 -13.65 -15.01
C ASN A 535 -36.58 -14.27 -15.09
N ALA A 536 -36.77 -15.49 -14.58
CA ALA A 536 -38.09 -16.11 -14.48
C ALA A 536 -39.02 -15.37 -13.50
N ALA A 537 -38.47 -14.91 -12.38
CA ALA A 537 -39.23 -14.24 -11.32
C ALA A 537 -39.45 -12.73 -11.59
N ASP A 538 -38.71 -12.15 -12.54
CA ASP A 538 -38.80 -10.73 -12.87
C ASP A 538 -39.93 -10.47 -13.90
N PRO A 539 -41.05 -9.83 -13.51
CA PRO A 539 -42.18 -9.60 -14.40
C PRO A 539 -41.88 -8.62 -15.54
N SER A 540 -40.75 -7.90 -15.50
CA SER A 540 -40.29 -7.06 -16.61
C SER A 540 -39.60 -7.88 -17.71
N VAL A 541 -38.98 -9.02 -17.35
CA VAL A 541 -38.33 -9.95 -18.27
C VAL A 541 -39.31 -11.02 -18.74
N ASP A 542 -40.12 -11.57 -17.83
CA ASP A 542 -41.11 -12.61 -18.11
C ASP A 542 -42.54 -12.19 -17.73
N PRO A 543 -43.13 -11.20 -18.43
CA PRO A 543 -44.49 -10.74 -18.14
C PRO A 543 -45.56 -11.81 -18.36
N GLY A 544 -45.24 -12.87 -19.12
CA GLY A 544 -46.15 -13.95 -19.48
C GLY A 544 -46.03 -15.22 -18.63
N GLY A 545 -45.03 -15.31 -17.75
CA GLY A 545 -44.72 -16.54 -17.01
C GLY A 545 -44.33 -17.71 -17.93
N ALA A 546 -43.63 -17.41 -19.03
CA ALA A 546 -43.21 -18.40 -20.03
C ALA A 546 -41.90 -19.11 -19.66
N ILE A 547 -41.10 -18.49 -18.79
CA ILE A 547 -39.87 -19.03 -18.23
C ILE A 547 -40.23 -19.70 -16.92
N ALA A 548 -39.84 -20.95 -16.73
CA ALA A 548 -40.15 -21.67 -15.51
C ALA A 548 -39.13 -21.32 -14.42
N ASP A 549 -39.58 -21.05 -13.19
CA ASP A 549 -38.68 -20.87 -12.04
C ASP A 549 -37.84 -22.13 -11.74
N ALA A 550 -38.38 -23.31 -12.08
CA ALA A 550 -37.69 -24.58 -11.96
C ALA A 550 -38.11 -25.56 -13.06
N VAL A 551 -37.20 -26.45 -13.44
CA VAL A 551 -37.43 -27.52 -14.42
C VAL A 551 -36.90 -28.84 -13.88
N ARG A 552 -37.56 -29.95 -14.21
CA ARG A 552 -37.10 -31.30 -13.85
C ARG A 552 -36.51 -31.98 -15.08
N VAL A 553 -35.33 -32.58 -14.90
CA VAL A 553 -34.71 -33.45 -15.89
C VAL A 553 -35.59 -34.68 -16.08
N ASP A 554 -36.07 -34.91 -17.30
CA ASP A 554 -36.98 -36.00 -17.59
C ASP A 554 -36.29 -37.37 -17.61
N ALA A 555 -37.06 -38.42 -17.88
CA ALA A 555 -36.55 -39.80 -17.94
C ALA A 555 -35.54 -40.03 -19.08
N GLN A 556 -35.46 -39.12 -20.05
CA GLN A 556 -34.54 -39.14 -21.18
C GLN A 556 -33.34 -38.20 -20.95
N GLY A 557 -33.18 -37.62 -19.76
CA GLY A 557 -32.08 -36.70 -19.44
C GLY A 557 -32.26 -35.30 -20.02
N GLN A 558 -33.48 -34.90 -20.39
CA GLN A 558 -33.76 -33.64 -21.06
C GLN A 558 -34.46 -32.61 -20.17
N ILE A 559 -34.28 -31.33 -20.50
CA ILE A 559 -35.07 -30.23 -19.94
C ILE A 559 -35.59 -29.30 -21.05
N PRO A 560 -36.76 -28.68 -20.90
CA PRO A 560 -37.13 -27.51 -21.67
C PRO A 560 -36.38 -26.27 -21.15
N VAL A 561 -35.85 -25.46 -22.05
CA VAL A 561 -35.19 -24.18 -21.75
C VAL A 561 -35.92 -23.10 -22.52
N SER A 562 -36.68 -22.25 -21.82
CA SER A 562 -37.34 -21.06 -22.36
C SER A 562 -36.46 -19.84 -22.12
N ILE A 563 -36.11 -19.11 -23.18
CA ILE A 563 -35.13 -18.02 -23.14
C ILE A 563 -35.79 -16.75 -23.68
N PRO A 564 -35.84 -15.65 -22.90
CA PRO A 564 -36.45 -14.40 -23.35
C PRO A 564 -35.62 -13.75 -24.45
N GLY A 565 -36.22 -12.88 -25.25
CA GLY A 565 -35.47 -11.96 -26.10
C GLY A 565 -34.98 -10.74 -25.31
N ASN A 566 -34.22 -9.85 -25.95
CA ASN A 566 -33.53 -8.76 -25.25
C ASN A 566 -34.34 -7.46 -25.12
N ASP A 567 -35.43 -7.24 -25.87
CA ASP A 567 -36.18 -5.98 -25.74
C ASP A 567 -37.35 -6.16 -24.75
N PRO A 568 -37.52 -5.26 -23.75
CA PRO A 568 -36.77 -4.02 -23.47
C PRO A 568 -35.67 -4.12 -22.39
N THR A 569 -35.42 -5.30 -21.83
CA THR A 569 -34.61 -5.46 -20.58
C THR A 569 -33.11 -5.66 -20.81
N GLY A 570 -32.71 -6.02 -22.03
CA GLY A 570 -31.37 -6.48 -22.39
C GLY A 570 -31.02 -7.87 -21.86
N ARG A 571 -31.95 -8.60 -21.22
CA ARG A 571 -31.67 -9.86 -20.50
C ARG A 571 -32.09 -11.10 -21.29
N GLY A 572 -31.62 -11.23 -22.54
CA GLY A 572 -31.95 -12.35 -23.43
C GLY A 572 -31.28 -13.69 -23.09
N TYR A 573 -31.23 -14.05 -21.81
CA TYR A 573 -30.55 -15.26 -21.32
C TYR A 573 -31.26 -15.84 -20.09
N VAL A 574 -30.99 -17.12 -19.80
CA VAL A 574 -31.36 -17.82 -18.57
C VAL A 574 -30.24 -18.75 -18.16
N ILE A 575 -30.12 -19.03 -16.86
CA ILE A 575 -29.14 -20.00 -16.36
C ILE A 575 -29.86 -20.95 -15.41
N TYR A 576 -30.09 -22.18 -15.84
CA TYR A 576 -30.67 -23.23 -15.00
C TYR A 576 -29.58 -24.03 -14.33
N GLY A 577 -29.55 -24.10 -13.00
CA GLY A 577 -28.57 -24.91 -12.27
C GLY A 577 -29.15 -25.59 -11.05
N VAL A 578 -28.34 -26.44 -10.41
CA VAL A 578 -28.72 -27.02 -9.12
C VAL A 578 -28.71 -25.95 -8.03
N ALA A 579 -29.61 -26.01 -7.06
CA ALA A 579 -29.63 -25.01 -5.99
C ALA A 579 -28.42 -25.12 -5.06
N GLY A 580 -27.82 -23.97 -4.72
CA GLY A 580 -26.84 -23.86 -3.63
C GLY A 580 -27.51 -23.77 -2.26
N PRO A 581 -26.74 -23.88 -1.17
CA PRO A 581 -27.27 -23.67 0.18
C PRO A 581 -27.81 -22.27 0.43
N GLN A 582 -28.83 -22.18 1.27
CA GLN A 582 -29.45 -20.91 1.68
C GLN A 582 -29.21 -20.67 3.16
N GLY A 583 -28.99 -19.43 3.56
CA GLY A 583 -28.69 -19.10 4.95
C GLY A 583 -28.38 -17.64 5.18
N SER A 584 -27.88 -17.33 6.37
CA SER A 584 -27.37 -16.00 6.72
C SER A 584 -26.18 -16.08 7.65
N VAL A 585 -25.25 -15.14 7.49
CA VAL A 585 -24.13 -14.94 8.41
C VAL A 585 -24.45 -13.83 9.39
N SER A 586 -24.09 -14.05 10.65
CA SER A 586 -24.15 -13.05 11.71
C SER A 586 -22.81 -13.00 12.47
N LEU A 587 -22.48 -11.80 12.96
CA LEU A 587 -21.29 -11.55 13.78
C LEU A 587 -21.74 -11.17 15.19
N SER A 588 -21.38 -11.97 16.18
CA SER A 588 -21.55 -11.57 17.58
C SER A 588 -20.24 -10.99 18.12
N GLY A 589 -20.29 -9.83 18.75
CA GLY A 589 -19.10 -9.09 19.20
C GLY A 589 -18.74 -7.90 18.32
N ALA A 590 -19.47 -7.65 17.23
CA ALA A 590 -19.43 -6.37 16.52
C ALA A 590 -19.99 -5.25 17.43
N SER A 591 -19.25 -4.15 17.55
CA SER A 591 -19.57 -2.99 18.38
C SER A 591 -20.34 -1.91 17.63
N GLY A 592 -20.34 -1.94 16.29
CA GLY A 592 -21.02 -0.96 15.45
C GLY A 592 -21.00 -1.34 13.97
N VAL A 593 -21.45 -0.41 13.12
CA VAL A 593 -21.44 -0.54 11.66
C VAL A 593 -21.03 0.80 11.04
N LEU A 594 -20.06 0.79 10.12
CA LEU A 594 -19.84 1.88 9.17
C LEU A 594 -20.81 1.68 8.02
N ALA A 595 -21.86 2.50 7.98
CA ALA A 595 -22.93 2.33 7.00
C ALA A 595 -22.45 2.59 5.57
N GLY A 596 -22.91 1.77 4.64
CA GLY A 596 -22.79 2.04 3.21
C GLY A 596 -23.56 3.30 2.82
N ALA A 597 -23.12 3.93 1.73
CA ALA A 597 -23.81 5.08 1.17
C ALA A 597 -25.05 4.64 0.36
N THR A 598 -26.06 5.50 0.33
CA THR A 598 -27.20 5.32 -0.58
C THR A 598 -26.76 5.61 -2.02
N PRO A 599 -26.88 4.65 -2.96
CA PRO A 599 -26.49 4.87 -4.34
C PRO A 599 -27.47 5.78 -5.06
N SER A 600 -26.94 6.60 -5.96
CA SER A 600 -27.63 7.47 -6.90
C SER A 600 -26.89 7.47 -8.23
N ALA A 601 -27.53 7.92 -9.30
CA ALA A 601 -26.87 8.04 -10.61
C ALA A 601 -25.53 8.81 -10.53
N GLY A 602 -25.46 9.89 -9.74
CA GLY A 602 -24.27 10.76 -9.67
C GLY A 602 -23.14 10.29 -8.75
N ASN A 603 -23.32 9.24 -7.96
CA ASN A 603 -22.28 8.72 -7.07
C ASN A 603 -22.06 7.20 -7.16
N ASN A 604 -22.74 6.51 -8.07
CA ASN A 604 -22.71 5.04 -8.18
C ASN A 604 -21.30 4.48 -8.41
N GLY A 605 -20.44 5.22 -9.12
CA GLY A 605 -19.04 4.84 -9.33
C GLY A 605 -18.14 5.03 -8.10
N LEU A 606 -18.45 6.01 -7.24
CA LEU A 606 -17.52 6.53 -6.22
C LEU A 606 -17.86 6.11 -4.79
N ALA A 607 -19.15 5.92 -4.51
CA ALA A 607 -19.62 5.68 -3.14
C ALA A 607 -19.51 4.19 -2.76
N ARG A 608 -18.94 3.91 -1.58
CA ARG A 608 -18.98 2.56 -0.98
C ARG A 608 -20.43 2.20 -0.65
N LEU A 609 -20.91 1.05 -1.13
CA LEU A 609 -22.28 0.60 -0.91
C LEU A 609 -22.41 -0.39 0.25
N ALA A 610 -21.37 -1.18 0.50
CA ALA A 610 -21.35 -2.18 1.55
C ALA A 610 -21.28 -1.54 2.94
N ASP A 611 -22.09 -2.08 3.85
CA ASP A 611 -21.92 -1.91 5.28
C ASP A 611 -20.65 -2.64 5.75
N ILE A 612 -19.94 -2.05 6.72
CA ILE A 612 -18.77 -2.67 7.35
C ILE A 612 -19.04 -2.84 8.85
N ALA A 613 -18.99 -4.06 9.36
CA ALA A 613 -19.15 -4.32 10.79
C ALA A 613 -17.90 -3.88 11.55
N VAL A 614 -18.03 -3.14 12.65
CA VAL A 614 -16.90 -2.67 13.46
C VAL A 614 -16.68 -3.61 14.64
N VAL A 615 -15.43 -3.98 14.91
CA VAL A 615 -15.02 -4.82 16.05
C VAL A 615 -13.94 -4.10 16.83
N THR A 616 -14.26 -3.74 18.08
CA THR A 616 -13.31 -3.10 19.02
C THR A 616 -12.81 -4.06 20.11
N GLY A 617 -13.44 -5.22 20.25
CA GLY A 617 -13.06 -6.25 21.22
C GLY A 617 -11.86 -7.08 20.76
N GLY A 618 -11.25 -7.84 21.67
CA GLY A 618 -10.18 -8.79 21.35
C GLY A 618 -10.62 -10.01 20.53
N SER A 619 -11.92 -10.24 20.38
CA SER A 619 -12.48 -11.36 19.64
C SER A 619 -13.91 -11.11 19.19
N PHE A 620 -14.35 -11.79 18.15
CA PHE A 620 -15.75 -11.86 17.72
C PHE A 620 -16.09 -13.29 17.26
N THR A 621 -17.36 -13.63 17.14
CA THR A 621 -17.79 -14.96 16.65
C THR A 621 -18.52 -14.81 15.33
N VAL A 622 -18.08 -15.59 14.34
CA VAL A 622 -18.77 -15.76 13.06
C VAL A 622 -19.75 -16.92 13.20
N ARG A 623 -21.01 -16.69 12.85
CA ARG A 623 -22.05 -17.71 12.84
C ARG A 623 -22.75 -17.76 11.48
N LEU A 624 -22.86 -18.95 10.91
CA LEU A 624 -23.72 -19.25 9.76
C LEU A 624 -24.87 -20.15 10.21
N ASP A 625 -26.10 -19.72 9.93
CA ASP A 625 -27.28 -20.55 10.03
C ASP A 625 -27.78 -20.86 8.61
N THR A 626 -27.79 -22.14 8.20
CA THR A 626 -28.36 -22.58 6.92
C THR A 626 -29.79 -23.08 7.10
N ALA A 627 -30.61 -22.91 6.07
CA ALA A 627 -32.00 -23.30 6.04
C ALA A 627 -32.25 -24.50 5.11
N ALA A 628 -33.34 -25.22 5.40
CA ALA A 628 -33.84 -26.28 4.56
C ALA A 628 -34.27 -25.72 3.19
N VAL A 629 -33.72 -26.26 2.10
CA VAL A 629 -33.93 -25.70 0.77
C VAL A 629 -35.14 -26.33 0.09
N THR A 630 -36.16 -25.53 -0.18
CA THR A 630 -37.33 -25.93 -0.95
C THR A 630 -37.40 -25.13 -2.25
N LEU A 631 -37.36 -25.83 -3.37
CA LEU A 631 -37.36 -25.25 -4.70
C LEU A 631 -38.79 -24.96 -5.18
N PRO A 632 -38.97 -23.95 -6.05
CA PRO A 632 -40.23 -23.74 -6.75
C PRO A 632 -40.74 -25.03 -7.42
N ALA A 633 -42.05 -25.12 -7.62
CA ALA A 633 -42.64 -26.26 -8.31
C ALA A 633 -42.09 -26.31 -9.76
N PRO A 634 -41.49 -27.43 -10.18
CA PRO A 634 -41.02 -27.55 -11.55
C PRO A 634 -42.16 -27.36 -12.55
N ALA A 635 -41.84 -26.88 -13.76
CA ALA A 635 -42.82 -26.68 -14.82
C ALA A 635 -43.73 -27.91 -15.01
N GLY A 636 -45.05 -27.71 -14.86
CA GLY A 636 -46.05 -28.78 -14.97
C GLY A 636 -46.31 -29.57 -13.69
N GLU A 637 -45.64 -29.25 -12.57
CA GLU A 637 -45.87 -29.83 -11.25
C GLU A 637 -46.63 -28.85 -10.33
N ALA A 638 -47.42 -29.39 -9.40
CA ALA A 638 -48.29 -28.58 -8.53
C ALA A 638 -47.63 -28.16 -7.21
N ASN A 639 -46.56 -28.82 -6.80
CA ASN A 639 -45.98 -28.67 -5.46
C ASN A 639 -44.49 -28.31 -5.55
N PRO A 640 -44.01 -27.44 -4.65
CA PRO A 640 -42.58 -27.23 -4.43
C PRO A 640 -41.84 -28.53 -4.10
N VAL A 641 -40.54 -28.57 -4.40
CA VAL A 641 -39.69 -29.77 -4.24
C VAL A 641 -38.66 -29.52 -3.17
N ARG A 642 -38.56 -30.43 -2.20
CA ARG A 642 -37.45 -30.40 -1.22
C ARG A 642 -36.17 -30.90 -1.89
N ASP A 643 -35.12 -30.07 -1.90
CA ASP A 643 -33.79 -30.46 -2.36
C ASP A 643 -32.85 -30.62 -1.18
N SER A 644 -32.72 -31.84 -0.68
CA SER A 644 -31.86 -32.10 0.48
C SER A 644 -30.38 -31.90 0.21
N HIS A 645 -29.90 -32.01 -1.04
CA HIS A 645 -28.47 -31.79 -1.32
C HIS A 645 -28.08 -30.32 -1.12
N ALA A 646 -29.03 -29.42 -1.41
CA ALA A 646 -28.86 -27.99 -1.17
C ALA A 646 -28.94 -27.60 0.31
N ASP A 647 -29.43 -28.45 1.22
CA ASP A 647 -29.38 -28.19 2.67
C ASP A 647 -27.91 -28.03 3.17
N GLY A 648 -26.97 -28.60 2.41
CA GLY A 648 -25.53 -28.44 2.56
C GLY A 648 -24.90 -29.37 3.60
N ASP A 649 -23.78 -29.98 3.24
CA ASP A 649 -23.04 -30.96 4.05
C ASP A 649 -21.84 -30.37 4.78
N THR A 650 -21.37 -29.20 4.36
CA THR A 650 -20.29 -28.49 5.03
C THR A 650 -20.33 -26.98 4.76
N ALA A 651 -19.77 -26.22 5.68
CA ALA A 651 -19.39 -24.84 5.47
C ALA A 651 -17.96 -24.61 5.96
N LEU A 652 -17.29 -23.63 5.36
CA LEU A 652 -15.94 -23.20 5.69
C LEU A 652 -15.92 -21.67 5.80
N LEU A 653 -14.90 -21.11 6.45
CA LEU A 653 -14.71 -19.66 6.56
C LEU A 653 -13.30 -19.24 6.16
N LYS A 654 -13.18 -18.05 5.60
CA LYS A 654 -11.91 -17.43 5.22
C LYS A 654 -11.97 -15.97 5.62
N ILE A 655 -10.94 -15.50 6.31
CA ILE A 655 -10.69 -14.08 6.50
C ILE A 655 -9.44 -13.71 5.71
N ASN A 656 -9.54 -12.59 5.01
CA ASN A 656 -8.53 -12.03 4.14
C ASN A 656 -8.03 -13.04 3.08
N GLY A 657 -6.73 -13.01 2.74
CA GLY A 657 -6.08 -13.98 1.85
C GLY A 657 -6.09 -15.44 2.36
N GLY A 658 -6.46 -15.66 3.63
CA GLY A 658 -6.43 -16.94 4.34
C GLY A 658 -5.40 -16.92 5.46
N ILE A 659 -5.87 -17.05 6.71
CA ILE A 659 -5.05 -17.15 7.93
C ILE A 659 -5.62 -18.27 8.81
N ASP A 660 -4.84 -18.77 9.77
CA ASP A 660 -5.34 -19.72 10.77
C ASP A 660 -6.37 -19.02 11.69
N LEU A 661 -7.64 -19.43 11.61
CA LEU A 661 -8.74 -18.84 12.38
C LEU A 661 -9.24 -19.75 13.49
N ASN A 662 -8.82 -21.02 13.50
CA ASN A 662 -9.33 -22.03 14.41
C ASN A 662 -8.28 -22.57 15.38
N GLY A 663 -7.04 -22.05 15.30
CA GLY A 663 -5.93 -22.36 16.18
C GLY A 663 -5.30 -23.72 15.89
N SER A 664 -5.46 -24.24 14.66
CA SER A 664 -4.87 -25.52 14.24
C SER A 664 -3.35 -25.41 14.00
N GLY A 665 -2.82 -24.19 13.92
CA GLY A 665 -1.42 -23.86 13.68
C GLY A 665 -1.06 -23.59 12.22
N ALA A 666 -2.01 -23.76 11.29
CA ALA A 666 -1.85 -23.48 9.86
C ALA A 666 -3.22 -23.28 9.21
N VAL A 667 -3.24 -22.87 7.93
CA VAL A 667 -4.47 -22.86 7.17
C VAL A 667 -4.90 -24.30 6.83
N ASP A 668 -6.19 -24.64 6.95
CA ASP A 668 -6.70 -26.00 6.73
C ASP A 668 -6.67 -26.43 5.27
N VAL A 669 -7.03 -25.53 4.34
CA VAL A 669 -7.08 -25.82 2.89
C VAL A 669 -6.07 -24.97 2.14
N VAL A 670 -4.90 -25.57 1.87
CA VAL A 670 -3.76 -24.88 1.26
C VAL A 670 -3.46 -25.30 -0.18
N THR A 671 -4.21 -26.25 -0.75
CA THR A 671 -3.95 -26.73 -2.13
C THR A 671 -4.27 -25.65 -3.17
N PRO A 672 -3.28 -25.13 -3.93
CA PRO A 672 -3.54 -24.13 -4.96
C PRO A 672 -4.53 -24.63 -6.02
N GLY A 673 -5.46 -23.76 -6.42
CA GLY A 673 -6.52 -24.10 -7.37
C GLY A 673 -7.71 -24.85 -6.76
N ASP A 674 -7.65 -25.27 -5.49
CA ASP A 674 -8.82 -25.76 -4.77
C ASP A 674 -9.85 -24.63 -4.65
N VAL A 675 -11.13 -24.98 -4.82
CA VAL A 675 -12.23 -24.03 -4.63
C VAL A 675 -12.19 -23.43 -3.23
N ALA A 676 -11.77 -24.16 -2.22
CA ALA A 676 -11.66 -23.73 -0.84
C ALA A 676 -10.25 -23.25 -0.44
N TYR A 677 -9.37 -22.91 -1.39
CA TYR A 677 -8.02 -22.41 -1.06
C TYR A 677 -8.04 -21.20 -0.10
N GLY A 678 -7.35 -21.33 1.03
CA GLY A 678 -7.29 -20.33 2.09
C GLY A 678 -8.42 -20.41 3.13
N PHE A 679 -9.29 -21.42 3.07
CA PHE A 679 -10.40 -21.57 4.00
C PHE A 679 -10.08 -22.51 5.18
N GLU A 680 -10.74 -22.21 6.30
CA GLU A 680 -10.70 -22.91 7.57
C GLU A 680 -11.98 -23.72 7.81
N ASN A 681 -11.87 -24.79 8.58
CA ASN A 681 -13.02 -25.48 9.16
C ASN A 681 -13.55 -24.72 10.39
N PHE A 682 -14.86 -24.74 10.55
CA PHE A 682 -15.50 -24.40 11.83
C PHE A 682 -15.21 -25.49 12.87
N THR A 683 -14.61 -25.12 14.00
CA THR A 683 -14.26 -26.06 15.08
C THR A 683 -15.09 -25.88 16.34
N LEU A 684 -15.66 -24.69 16.58
CA LEU A 684 -16.52 -24.43 17.74
C LEU A 684 -17.89 -25.11 17.61
N THR A 685 -18.62 -24.83 16.53
CA THR A 685 -19.87 -25.54 16.19
C THR A 685 -19.84 -25.94 14.72
N ARG A 686 -20.14 -27.21 14.42
CA ARG A 686 -20.29 -27.73 13.05
C ARG A 686 -21.41 -28.76 12.99
N SER A 687 -22.61 -28.31 12.67
CA SER A 687 -23.79 -29.14 12.48
C SER A 687 -24.33 -28.94 11.08
N PRO A 688 -24.05 -29.82 10.10
CA PRO A 688 -24.55 -29.69 8.74
C PRO A 688 -26.06 -29.93 8.59
N GLY A 689 -26.66 -29.33 7.55
CA GLY A 689 -28.06 -29.57 7.19
C GLY A 689 -28.27 -30.93 6.51
N TYR A 690 -27.28 -31.40 5.75
CA TYR A 690 -27.20 -32.72 5.13
C TYR A 690 -26.24 -33.64 5.90
N VAL A 691 -26.68 -34.83 6.29
CA VAL A 691 -25.87 -35.81 7.01
C VAL A 691 -26.11 -37.19 6.43
N TRP A 692 -25.08 -37.80 5.85
CA TRP A 692 -25.18 -39.15 5.28
C TRP A 692 -24.86 -40.22 6.31
N GLN A 693 -25.82 -41.10 6.60
CA GLN A 693 -25.63 -42.23 7.50
C GLN A 693 -26.44 -43.44 7.03
N ASP A 694 -25.82 -44.63 7.08
CA ASP A 694 -26.46 -45.92 6.80
C ASP A 694 -27.22 -45.98 5.44
N GLY A 695 -26.70 -45.27 4.44
CA GLY A 695 -27.24 -45.25 3.08
C GLY A 695 -28.40 -44.27 2.87
N GLN A 696 -28.65 -43.35 3.81
CA GLN A 696 -29.69 -42.32 3.70
C GLN A 696 -29.23 -40.97 4.26
N ASN A 697 -29.85 -39.88 3.84
CA ASN A 697 -29.70 -38.58 4.49
C ASN A 697 -30.56 -38.55 5.77
N VAL A 698 -29.92 -38.37 6.92
CA VAL A 698 -30.54 -38.22 8.24
C VAL A 698 -30.50 -36.78 8.77
N GLY A 699 -29.98 -35.84 7.96
CA GLY A 699 -29.93 -34.42 8.29
C GLY A 699 -31.31 -33.80 8.47
N THR A 700 -31.38 -32.79 9.33
CA THR A 700 -32.64 -32.06 9.62
C THR A 700 -32.97 -31.02 8.54
N GLY A 701 -32.01 -30.73 7.67
CA GLY A 701 -32.05 -29.66 6.67
C GLY A 701 -31.58 -28.30 7.16
N VAL A 702 -31.32 -28.14 8.46
CA VAL A 702 -30.87 -26.88 9.05
C VAL A 702 -29.45 -27.08 9.54
N GLY A 703 -28.55 -26.21 9.13
CA GLY A 703 -27.15 -26.23 9.54
C GLY A 703 -26.81 -25.07 10.46
N VAL A 704 -25.86 -25.29 11.37
CA VAL A 704 -25.29 -24.26 12.26
C VAL A 704 -23.78 -24.43 12.30
N TYR A 705 -23.07 -23.35 12.01
CA TYR A 705 -21.61 -23.28 12.04
C TYR A 705 -21.16 -22.06 12.82
N GLU A 706 -20.28 -22.24 13.80
CA GLU A 706 -19.76 -21.13 14.62
C GLU A 706 -18.25 -21.25 14.78
N GLN A 707 -17.56 -20.12 14.71
CA GLN A 707 -16.12 -20.01 14.97
C GLN A 707 -15.85 -18.71 15.71
N SER A 708 -15.11 -18.79 16.81
CA SER A 708 -14.58 -17.60 17.49
C SER A 708 -13.28 -17.18 16.80
N ILE A 709 -13.18 -15.90 16.47
CA ILE A 709 -12.04 -15.27 15.80
C ILE A 709 -11.30 -14.41 16.83
N ASP A 710 -10.00 -14.63 16.95
CA ASP A 710 -9.10 -13.77 17.70
C ASP A 710 -8.79 -12.52 16.87
N ALA A 711 -9.39 -11.39 17.23
CA ALA A 711 -9.19 -10.13 16.52
C ALA A 711 -7.79 -9.54 16.77
N THR A 712 -7.01 -10.09 17.70
CA THR A 712 -5.62 -9.67 17.92
C THR A 712 -4.65 -10.16 16.86
N GLN A 713 -5.06 -11.15 16.06
CA GLN A 713 -4.31 -11.67 14.93
C GLN A 713 -4.66 -10.98 13.61
N LEU A 714 -5.62 -10.05 13.62
CA LEU A 714 -6.02 -9.29 12.46
C LEU A 714 -5.36 -7.90 12.49
N PRO A 715 -4.94 -7.37 11.33
CA PRO A 715 -4.51 -5.99 11.24
C PRO A 715 -5.69 -5.04 11.51
N GLU A 716 -5.38 -3.86 12.05
CA GLU A 716 -6.33 -2.75 12.13
C GLU A 716 -6.89 -2.39 10.74
N GLY A 717 -8.06 -1.76 10.74
CA GLY A 717 -8.79 -1.39 9.54
C GLY A 717 -9.59 -2.54 8.94
N ARG A 718 -9.78 -2.48 7.61
CA ARG A 718 -10.69 -3.36 6.88
C ARG A 718 -10.12 -4.77 6.75
N ASN A 719 -10.97 -5.77 6.95
CA ASN A 719 -10.72 -7.20 6.84
C ASN A 719 -11.92 -7.85 6.16
N TYR A 720 -11.70 -8.93 5.40
CA TYR A 720 -12.69 -9.45 4.44
C TYR A 720 -13.05 -10.90 4.77
N LEU A 721 -14.28 -11.12 5.24
CA LEU A 721 -14.79 -12.43 5.66
C LEU A 721 -15.62 -13.04 4.53
N THR A 722 -15.27 -14.25 4.11
CA THR A 722 -16.12 -15.14 3.30
C THR A 722 -16.47 -16.36 4.13
N VAL A 723 -17.76 -16.62 4.32
CA VAL A 723 -18.25 -17.93 4.75
C VAL A 723 -18.85 -18.63 3.54
N ARG A 724 -18.41 -19.86 3.26
CA ARG A 724 -18.85 -20.64 2.10
C ARG A 724 -19.58 -21.89 2.54
N ALA A 725 -20.82 -22.05 2.12
CA ALA A 725 -21.61 -23.26 2.34
C ALA A 725 -21.70 -24.08 1.05
N PHE A 726 -21.40 -25.38 1.13
CA PHE A 726 -21.36 -26.26 -0.03
C PHE A 726 -22.63 -27.11 -0.15
N ARG A 727 -23.13 -27.25 -1.38
CA ARG A 727 -24.10 -28.29 -1.74
C ARG A 727 -23.42 -29.66 -1.60
N HIS A 728 -24.16 -30.67 -1.15
CA HIS A 728 -23.67 -32.04 -1.14
C HIS A 728 -23.53 -32.61 -2.56
N ARG A 729 -22.32 -33.02 -2.95
CA ARG A 729 -22.01 -33.49 -4.32
C ARG A 729 -21.44 -34.90 -4.40
N ASP A 730 -20.89 -35.45 -3.34
CA ASP A 730 -20.22 -36.76 -3.39
C ASP A 730 -21.23 -37.90 -3.64
N ALA A 731 -21.13 -38.52 -4.82
CA ALA A 731 -22.00 -39.63 -5.23
C ALA A 731 -21.86 -40.88 -4.33
N ALA A 732 -20.72 -41.07 -3.67
CA ALA A 732 -20.53 -42.18 -2.73
C ALA A 732 -21.39 -42.03 -1.46
N THR A 733 -21.79 -40.81 -1.16
CA THR A 733 -22.59 -40.45 0.03
C THR A 733 -23.94 -39.84 -0.34
N GLY A 734 -24.48 -40.21 -1.49
CA GLY A 734 -25.84 -39.85 -1.90
C GLY A 734 -25.96 -38.55 -2.70
N GLY A 735 -24.86 -37.86 -3.00
CA GLY A 735 -24.83 -36.68 -3.87
C GLY A 735 -24.98 -36.99 -5.36
N ASP A 736 -24.97 -35.94 -6.19
CA ASP A 736 -25.23 -36.01 -7.63
C ASP A 736 -23.96 -36.12 -8.51
N GLY A 737 -22.77 -36.12 -7.90
CA GLY A 737 -21.49 -36.41 -8.54
C GLY A 737 -21.05 -35.38 -9.58
N GLY A 738 -21.47 -34.13 -9.44
CA GLY A 738 -20.97 -33.01 -10.27
C GLY A 738 -19.93 -32.15 -9.53
N PRO A 739 -19.39 -31.09 -10.18
CA PRO A 739 -18.41 -30.18 -9.57
C PRO A 739 -18.99 -29.48 -8.33
N ALA A 740 -18.12 -28.91 -7.49
CA ALA A 740 -18.55 -28.13 -6.33
C ALA A 740 -19.51 -27.00 -6.73
N VAL A 741 -20.61 -26.86 -6.00
CA VAL A 741 -21.56 -25.74 -6.06
C VAL A 741 -21.73 -25.24 -4.64
N PHE A 742 -21.69 -23.94 -4.45
CA PHE A 742 -21.69 -23.31 -3.13
C PHE A 742 -22.34 -21.94 -3.15
N THR A 743 -22.64 -21.44 -1.96
CA THR A 743 -23.08 -20.07 -1.72
C THR A 743 -22.05 -19.38 -0.86
N ASP A 744 -21.64 -18.19 -1.26
CA ASP A 744 -20.74 -17.33 -0.49
C ASP A 744 -21.53 -16.27 0.26
N PHE A 745 -21.26 -16.17 1.55
CA PHE A 745 -21.75 -15.12 2.42
C PHE A 745 -20.56 -14.23 2.77
N ARG A 746 -20.50 -13.05 2.14
CA ARG A 746 -19.40 -12.11 2.28
C ARG A 746 -19.77 -10.97 3.20
N GLN A 747 -18.87 -10.63 4.13
CA GLN A 747 -18.98 -9.46 4.99
C GLN A 747 -17.62 -8.80 5.13
N THR A 748 -17.60 -7.48 5.24
CA THR A 748 -16.38 -6.74 5.60
C THR A 748 -16.43 -6.39 7.08
N VAL A 749 -15.29 -6.55 7.76
CA VAL A 749 -15.11 -6.23 9.17
C VAL A 749 -14.04 -5.16 9.31
N TYR A 750 -14.31 -4.09 10.04
CA TYR A 750 -13.32 -3.09 10.44
C TYR A 750 -12.85 -3.44 11.86
N VAL A 751 -11.59 -3.84 12.00
CA VAL A 751 -10.94 -4.05 13.29
C VAL A 751 -10.42 -2.69 13.76
N ASP A 752 -10.89 -2.26 14.93
CA ASP A 752 -10.57 -0.98 15.56
C ASP A 752 -10.30 -1.22 17.05
N ARG A 753 -9.16 -1.84 17.36
CA ARG A 753 -8.81 -2.20 18.74
C ARG A 753 -7.85 -1.20 19.37
N LEU A 754 -7.11 -0.46 18.54
CA LEU A 754 -6.06 0.45 18.97
C LEU A 754 -6.40 1.86 18.50
N PRO A 755 -6.13 2.90 19.30
CA PRO A 755 -6.24 4.27 18.81
C PRO A 755 -5.23 4.51 17.67
N PRO A 756 -5.55 5.38 16.70
CA PRO A 756 -4.68 5.65 15.57
C PRO A 756 -3.36 6.24 16.03
N GLU A 757 -2.25 5.80 15.45
CA GLU A 757 -0.92 6.36 15.76
C GLU A 757 -0.47 7.33 14.66
N SER A 758 0.09 8.46 15.09
CA SER A 758 0.67 9.47 14.20
C SER A 758 2.13 9.73 14.50
N ARG A 759 2.84 10.25 13.49
CA ARG A 759 4.18 10.83 13.65
C ARG A 759 4.32 12.10 12.81
N VAL A 760 5.20 12.99 13.22
CA VAL A 760 5.62 14.15 12.40
C VAL A 760 6.72 13.70 11.45
N VAL A 761 6.51 13.88 10.15
CA VAL A 761 7.49 13.49 9.11
C VAL A 761 8.26 14.68 8.56
N SER A 762 7.69 15.88 8.63
CA SER A 762 8.36 17.11 8.18
C SER A 762 7.83 18.33 8.92
N PHE A 763 8.72 19.28 9.16
CA PHE A 763 8.41 20.65 9.57
C PHE A 763 9.27 21.66 8.81
N GLU A 764 9.44 21.40 7.51
CA GLU A 764 10.29 22.18 6.60
C GLU A 764 9.57 23.41 6.05
N PRO A 765 10.27 24.40 5.45
CA PRO A 765 9.59 25.53 4.82
C PRO A 765 8.64 25.07 3.71
N PHE A 766 7.63 25.90 3.41
CA PHE A 766 6.64 25.57 2.38
C PHE A 766 7.30 25.10 1.08
N ALA A 767 6.82 23.99 0.51
CA ALA A 767 7.44 23.39 -0.67
C ALA A 767 7.49 24.34 -1.89
N ASN A 768 6.57 25.31 -1.97
CA ASN A 768 6.54 26.34 -3.01
C ASN A 768 7.28 27.64 -2.66
N ASP A 769 7.86 27.75 -1.45
CA ASP A 769 8.58 28.92 -0.95
C ASP A 769 9.73 28.51 0.00
N LEU A 770 10.57 27.56 -0.45
CA LEU A 770 11.68 27.01 0.35
C LEU A 770 12.66 28.06 0.88
N GLY A 771 12.75 29.22 0.22
CA GLY A 771 13.61 30.33 0.63
C GLY A 771 13.09 31.14 1.81
N ASN A 772 11.85 30.89 2.26
CA ASN A 772 11.21 31.59 3.34
C ASN A 772 11.06 30.69 4.58
N PRO A 773 12.01 30.75 5.53
CA PRO A 773 11.98 29.89 6.71
C PRO A 773 10.85 30.24 7.69
N ASP A 774 10.17 31.37 7.52
CA ASP A 774 9.12 31.84 8.44
C ASP A 774 7.79 31.10 8.24
N ASN A 775 7.69 30.35 7.14
CA ASN A 775 6.49 29.65 6.71
C ASN A 775 6.79 28.17 6.54
N ARG A 776 6.16 27.30 7.32
CA ARG A 776 6.50 25.87 7.38
C ARG A 776 5.30 24.95 7.23
N ASP A 777 5.49 23.88 6.47
CA ASP A 777 4.52 22.81 6.31
C ASP A 777 4.81 21.74 7.37
N LEU A 778 3.93 21.56 8.35
CA LEU A 778 3.96 20.38 9.21
C LEU A 778 3.23 19.24 8.51
N ILE A 779 3.97 18.18 8.20
CA ILE A 779 3.39 16.95 7.65
C ILE A 779 3.30 15.91 8.76
N VAL A 780 2.10 15.38 8.94
CA VAL A 780 1.78 14.34 9.92
C VAL A 780 1.34 13.09 9.16
N GLU A 781 1.89 11.94 9.52
CA GLU A 781 1.57 10.66 8.92
C GLU A 781 0.81 9.76 9.91
N SER A 782 -0.20 9.04 9.42
CA SER A 782 -0.87 7.93 10.14
C SER A 782 -0.08 6.66 9.90
N VAL A 783 0.58 6.17 10.94
CA VAL A 783 1.55 5.06 10.84
C VAL A 783 0.85 3.73 10.49
N ASP A 784 -0.39 3.57 10.93
CA ASP A 784 -1.28 2.43 10.67
C ASP A 784 -2.21 2.63 9.44
N LYS A 785 -2.16 3.81 8.80
CA LYS A 785 -2.97 4.21 7.64
C LYS A 785 -4.50 4.18 7.86
N THR A 786 -4.98 4.14 9.11
CA THR A 786 -6.41 4.08 9.45
C THR A 786 -7.04 5.47 9.67
N ALA A 787 -6.23 6.51 9.74
CA ALA A 787 -6.73 7.86 9.95
C ALA A 787 -7.64 8.33 8.80
N SER A 788 -8.75 8.94 9.20
CA SER A 788 -9.75 9.57 8.34
C SER A 788 -9.72 11.11 8.44
N ASN A 789 -9.22 11.64 9.55
CA ASN A 789 -9.14 13.08 9.80
C ASN A 789 -8.05 13.39 10.84
N VAL A 790 -7.37 14.52 10.67
CA VAL A 790 -6.27 14.97 11.56
C VAL A 790 -6.44 16.44 11.90
N HIS A 791 -6.19 16.78 13.17
CA HIS A 791 -6.12 18.14 13.67
C HIS A 791 -4.75 18.40 14.30
N VAL A 792 -4.18 19.57 14.04
CA VAL A 792 -2.86 20.00 14.51
C VAL A 792 -3.00 21.32 15.26
N PHE A 793 -2.41 21.36 16.46
CA PHE A 793 -2.33 22.55 17.31
C PHE A 793 -0.89 22.86 17.65
N PHE A 794 -0.43 24.05 17.24
CA PHE A 794 0.93 24.50 17.53
C PHE A 794 1.03 25.12 18.92
N ASN A 795 2.09 24.78 19.62
CA ASN A 795 2.56 25.44 20.84
C ASN A 795 1.49 25.50 21.96
N LEU A 796 0.66 24.46 22.09
CA LEU A 796 -0.16 24.29 23.29
C LEU A 796 0.74 24.01 24.50
N GLY A 797 0.31 24.47 25.68
CA GLY A 797 0.97 24.12 26.94
C GLY A 797 0.91 22.61 27.21
N ALA A 798 1.97 22.01 27.74
CA ALA A 798 1.99 20.59 28.05
C ALA A 798 1.03 20.18 29.19
N ALA A 799 0.55 21.14 29.98
CA ALA A 799 -0.47 20.91 31.02
C ALA A 799 -1.93 20.97 30.49
N ILE A 800 -2.14 21.26 29.20
CA ILE A 800 -3.47 21.20 28.59
C ILE A 800 -3.91 19.74 28.48
N THR A 801 -5.10 19.42 28.99
CA THR A 801 -5.61 18.04 29.00
C THR A 801 -6.16 17.65 27.63
N ASP A 802 -6.15 16.35 27.32
CA ASP A 802 -6.73 15.82 26.08
C ASP A 802 -8.17 16.29 25.86
N GLN A 803 -8.98 16.37 26.92
CA GLN A 803 -10.36 16.85 26.81
C GLN A 803 -10.41 18.32 26.36
N GLN A 804 -9.53 19.17 26.88
CA GLN A 804 -9.45 20.57 26.44
C GLN A 804 -9.03 20.67 24.97
N VAL A 805 -8.13 19.80 24.50
CA VAL A 805 -7.75 19.73 23.08
C VAL A 805 -8.94 19.28 22.22
N LEU A 806 -9.69 18.27 22.66
CA LEU A 806 -10.89 17.80 21.98
C LEU A 806 -12.02 18.85 21.94
N ASP A 807 -12.10 19.72 22.95
CA ASP A 807 -13.02 20.86 22.94
C ASP A 807 -12.63 21.86 21.83
N LEU A 808 -11.33 22.08 21.58
CA LEU A 808 -10.87 22.90 20.45
C LEU A 808 -11.23 22.28 19.09
N VAL A 809 -11.06 20.95 18.95
CA VAL A 809 -11.48 20.21 17.75
C VAL A 809 -12.99 20.38 17.53
N SER A 810 -13.80 20.26 18.58
CA SER A 810 -15.26 20.43 18.53
C SER A 810 -15.69 21.85 18.13
N LEU A 811 -14.81 22.85 18.30
CA LEU A 811 -14.98 24.22 17.81
C LEU A 811 -14.52 24.40 16.35
N GLY A 812 -14.13 23.33 15.66
CA GLY A 812 -13.66 23.35 14.27
C GLY A 812 -12.23 23.87 14.10
N GLN A 813 -11.41 23.82 15.16
CA GLN A 813 -10.04 24.33 15.11
C GLN A 813 -9.03 23.25 14.74
N GLY A 814 -7.89 23.68 14.19
CA GLY A 814 -6.72 22.83 13.95
C GLY A 814 -6.83 21.87 12.78
N GLN A 815 -7.92 21.85 12.01
CA GLN A 815 -8.08 20.89 10.92
C GLN A 815 -6.91 20.93 9.92
N ALA A 816 -6.26 19.78 9.72
CA ALA A 816 -5.20 19.61 8.74
C ALA A 816 -5.80 19.26 7.36
N GLY A 817 -5.10 19.66 6.29
CA GLY A 817 -5.46 19.33 4.92
C GLY A 817 -4.95 17.95 4.51
N TYR A 818 -5.54 17.38 3.47
CA TYR A 818 -4.99 16.20 2.79
C TYR A 818 -3.62 16.54 2.17
N TYR A 819 -2.66 15.64 2.30
CA TYR A 819 -1.34 15.75 1.66
C TYR A 819 -1.02 14.51 0.81
N ASP A 820 -1.16 13.32 1.40
CA ASP A 820 -1.07 12.02 0.73
C ASP A 820 -2.09 11.05 1.35
N ARG A 821 -2.17 9.80 0.87
CA ARG A 821 -3.09 8.76 1.37
C ARG A 821 -3.05 8.61 2.89
N ASP A 822 -1.86 8.63 3.48
CA ASP A 822 -1.61 8.47 4.92
C ASP A 822 -0.98 9.72 5.54
N GLN A 823 -0.99 10.86 4.84
CA GLN A 823 -0.37 12.09 5.30
C GLN A 823 -1.32 13.29 5.25
N TRP A 824 -1.21 14.14 6.26
CA TRP A 824 -1.94 15.39 6.40
C TRP A 824 -0.98 16.55 6.59
N VAL A 825 -1.34 17.71 6.06
CA VAL A 825 -0.53 18.94 6.11
C VAL A 825 -1.22 20.02 6.92
N SER A 826 -0.46 20.64 7.82
CA SER A 826 -0.84 21.88 8.48
C SER A 826 0.20 22.97 8.15
N GLY A 827 -0.17 23.86 7.24
CA GLY A 827 0.68 24.99 6.86
C GLY A 827 0.62 26.09 7.92
N ARG A 828 1.78 26.54 8.39
CA ARG A 828 1.91 27.61 9.39
C ARG A 828 2.76 28.76 8.87
N THR A 829 2.24 29.98 8.97
CA THR A 829 2.99 31.21 8.72
C THR A 829 3.41 31.87 10.03
N GLY A 830 4.45 32.69 9.97
CA GLY A 830 4.94 33.44 11.14
C GLY A 830 5.53 32.54 12.23
N VAL A 831 6.23 31.47 11.82
CA VAL A 831 6.98 30.58 12.72
C VAL A 831 8.20 31.35 13.23
N ILE A 832 8.30 31.51 14.55
CA ILE A 832 9.45 32.17 15.18
C ILE A 832 10.60 31.18 15.40
N SER A 833 11.81 31.68 15.61
CA SER A 833 12.96 30.83 15.94
C SER A 833 12.78 30.18 17.32
N GLY A 834 13.05 28.88 17.43
CA GLY A 834 12.98 28.12 18.69
C GLY A 834 12.58 26.65 18.53
N ALA A 835 12.34 25.96 19.64
CA ALA A 835 11.91 24.57 19.68
C ALA A 835 10.38 24.49 19.75
N HIS A 836 9.74 24.11 18.64
CA HIS A 836 8.29 23.98 18.58
C HIS A 836 7.80 22.66 19.16
N ALA A 837 6.58 22.71 19.70
CA ALA A 837 5.82 21.53 20.05
C ALA A 837 4.45 21.59 19.38
N VAL A 838 3.98 20.44 18.89
CA VAL A 838 2.69 20.30 18.23
C VAL A 838 1.87 19.21 18.92
N THR A 839 0.58 19.48 19.11
CA THR A 839 -0.39 18.48 19.55
C THR A 839 -1.23 18.07 18.37
N VAL A 840 -1.23 16.78 18.06
CA VAL A 840 -1.96 16.16 16.95
C VAL A 840 -3.12 15.37 17.52
N VAL A 841 -4.31 15.55 16.96
CA VAL A 841 -5.47 14.71 17.21
C VAL A 841 -5.82 13.98 15.94
N THR A 842 -5.77 12.65 15.99
CA THR A 842 -6.02 11.79 14.82
C THR A 842 -7.27 10.97 15.06
N PHE A 843 -8.16 10.90 14.07
CA PHE A 843 -9.42 10.17 14.12
C PHE A 843 -9.47 9.09 13.05
N GLU A 844 -9.99 7.92 13.40
CA GLU A 844 -10.36 6.86 12.47
C GLU A 844 -11.81 7.02 11.99
N GLU A 845 -12.19 6.30 10.93
CA GLU A 845 -13.55 6.33 10.35
C GLU A 845 -14.62 5.94 11.39
N THR A 846 -14.25 5.14 12.40
CA THR A 846 -15.09 4.71 13.52
C THR A 846 -15.30 5.79 14.60
N GLY A 847 -14.50 6.85 14.58
CA GLY A 847 -14.45 7.90 15.61
C GLY A 847 -13.54 7.60 16.80
N ASN A 848 -12.86 6.44 16.81
CA ASN A 848 -11.72 6.20 17.70
C ASN A 848 -10.58 7.18 17.36
N ARG A 849 -9.78 7.53 18.36
CA ARG A 849 -8.87 8.69 18.27
C ARG A 849 -7.70 8.64 19.25
N SER A 850 -6.65 9.37 18.90
CA SER A 850 -5.51 9.66 19.76
C SER A 850 -5.28 11.17 19.90
N VAL A 851 -4.64 11.56 21.00
CA VAL A 851 -4.06 12.91 21.19
C VAL A 851 -2.58 12.70 21.49
N GLN A 852 -1.71 13.16 20.60
CA GLN A 852 -0.26 12.97 20.72
C GLN A 852 0.44 14.32 20.68
N ARG A 853 1.47 14.49 21.53
CA ARG A 853 2.33 15.68 21.53
C ARG A 853 3.69 15.31 20.98
N PHE A 854 4.16 16.08 19.99
CA PHE A 854 5.49 15.99 19.43
C PHE A 854 6.25 17.27 19.76
N ALA A 855 7.37 17.15 20.47
CA ALA A 855 8.25 18.25 20.84
C ALA A 855 9.55 18.20 20.04
N GLY A 856 10.42 19.19 20.23
CA GLY A 856 11.75 19.20 19.61
C GLY A 856 11.76 19.59 18.14
N LEU A 857 10.69 20.21 17.64
CA LEU A 857 10.62 20.69 16.25
C LEU A 857 11.39 22.01 16.14
N LEU A 858 12.70 21.93 16.06
CA LEU A 858 13.59 23.08 15.95
C LEU A 858 13.34 23.83 14.63
N ALA A 859 13.13 25.14 14.73
CA ALA A 859 13.03 26.03 13.59
C ALA A 859 13.97 27.21 13.76
N GLU A 860 14.87 27.41 12.80
CA GLU A 860 15.62 28.65 12.63
C GLU A 860 14.91 29.48 11.56
N THR A 861 14.44 30.68 11.92
CA THR A 861 13.65 31.55 11.03
C THR A 861 14.16 32.98 11.06
N ASN A 862 13.62 33.86 10.20
CA ASN A 862 13.94 35.28 10.25
C ASN A 862 13.15 36.02 11.34
N LEU A 863 12.27 35.33 12.05
CA LEU A 863 11.40 35.88 13.09
C LEU A 863 11.95 35.49 14.46
N GLY A 864 12.67 36.43 15.09
CA GLY A 864 13.25 36.26 16.42
C GLY A 864 14.76 36.03 16.42
N ALA A 865 15.40 36.36 17.53
CA ALA A 865 16.85 36.22 17.74
C ALA A 865 17.27 34.82 18.24
N GLY A 866 16.35 33.86 18.30
CA GLY A 866 16.55 32.52 18.87
C GLY A 866 15.97 32.40 20.28
N PHE A 867 16.49 31.44 21.06
CA PHE A 867 16.03 31.22 22.44
C PHE A 867 16.23 32.48 23.29
N GLY A 868 15.18 32.89 24.01
CA GLY A 868 15.15 34.11 24.83
C GLY A 868 14.51 35.33 24.18
N ASP A 869 14.21 35.31 22.88
CA ASP A 869 13.39 36.33 22.21
C ASP A 869 11.95 35.82 22.05
N LEU A 870 11.17 35.95 23.12
CA LEU A 870 9.85 35.31 23.23
C LEU A 870 8.77 36.00 22.39
N ASN A 871 9.00 37.24 21.97
CA ASN A 871 8.06 37.98 21.12
C ASN A 871 8.41 37.91 19.62
N GLY A 872 9.62 37.42 19.28
CA GLY A 872 10.06 37.15 17.92
C GLY A 872 10.39 38.40 17.10
N ASN A 873 10.70 39.53 17.74
CA ASN A 873 10.99 40.79 17.06
C ASN A 873 12.46 40.93 16.60
N GLY A 874 13.31 39.95 16.92
CA GLY A 874 14.73 39.92 16.56
C GLY A 874 15.64 40.64 17.57
N VAL A 875 15.14 41.00 18.75
CA VAL A 875 15.88 41.74 19.78
C VAL A 875 15.56 41.17 21.16
N PHE A 876 16.59 40.80 21.91
CA PHE A 876 16.42 40.50 23.34
C PHE A 876 16.09 41.78 24.12
N GLU A 877 14.92 41.81 24.75
CA GLU A 877 14.45 42.91 25.59
C GLU A 877 14.07 42.43 26.99
N THR A 878 14.01 43.34 27.97
CA THR A 878 13.64 42.95 29.35
C THR A 878 12.19 42.42 29.43
N SER A 879 11.36 42.75 28.44
CA SER A 879 10.02 42.18 28.27
C SER A 879 10.02 40.71 27.86
N ASP A 880 11.06 40.18 27.24
CA ASP A 880 11.15 38.74 26.93
C ASP A 880 11.50 37.91 28.17
N VAL A 881 12.04 38.56 29.19
CA VAL A 881 12.35 37.94 30.47
C VAL A 881 11.16 38.06 31.43
N ARG A 882 10.61 39.27 31.63
CA ARG A 882 9.58 39.57 32.65
C ARG A 882 8.28 40.20 32.11
N GLY A 883 8.11 40.27 30.80
CA GLY A 883 6.90 40.84 30.20
C GLY A 883 5.68 39.92 30.31
N LEU A 884 4.57 40.36 29.71
CA LEU A 884 3.34 39.55 29.64
C LEU A 884 3.54 38.24 28.88
N GLN A 885 4.52 38.16 27.99
CA GLN A 885 4.90 36.93 27.30
C GLN A 885 6.31 36.49 27.71
N GLY A 886 6.86 37.04 28.79
CA GLY A 886 8.22 36.79 29.21
C GLY A 886 8.41 35.42 29.88
N PHE A 887 9.66 34.95 29.88
CA PHE A 887 10.05 33.63 30.34
C PHE A 887 9.59 33.34 31.77
N GLU A 888 9.79 34.28 32.69
CA GLU A 888 9.39 34.13 34.10
C GLU A 888 7.90 33.79 34.24
N ARG A 889 7.05 34.44 33.44
CA ARG A 889 5.60 34.19 33.48
C ARG A 889 5.26 32.81 32.93
N LEU A 890 5.93 32.36 31.86
CA LEU A 890 5.71 31.03 31.29
C LEU A 890 6.11 29.94 32.28
N LEU A 891 7.27 30.10 32.91
CA LEU A 891 7.77 29.19 33.95
C LEU A 891 6.78 29.10 35.12
N GLN A 892 6.28 30.24 35.63
CA GLN A 892 5.28 30.28 36.70
C GLN A 892 3.91 29.70 36.30
N ARG A 893 3.62 29.61 35.00
CA ARG A 893 2.38 29.01 34.49
C ARG A 893 2.43 27.48 34.45
N GLN A 894 3.57 26.87 34.80
CA GLN A 894 3.71 25.42 34.96
C GLN A 894 3.13 24.67 33.76
N ASN A 895 3.64 25.00 32.58
CA ASN A 895 3.24 24.39 31.30
C ASN A 895 1.78 24.61 30.88
N GLN A 896 1.00 25.53 31.48
CA GLN A 896 -0.31 25.95 30.94
C GLN A 896 -0.20 26.76 29.64
N ASN A 897 0.97 27.35 29.39
CA ASN A 897 1.31 28.08 28.18
C ASN A 897 2.68 27.60 27.69
N PHE A 898 2.91 27.66 26.37
CA PHE A 898 4.17 27.27 25.76
C PHE A 898 4.63 28.33 24.76
N ASN A 899 5.94 28.55 24.70
CA ASN A 899 6.58 29.41 23.71
C ASN A 899 7.86 28.71 23.23
N PRO A 900 8.05 28.54 21.91
CA PRO A 900 9.20 27.80 21.38
C PRO A 900 10.55 28.45 21.67
N ALA A 901 10.61 29.78 21.83
CA ALA A 901 11.84 30.48 22.18
C ALA A 901 12.21 30.33 23.68
N ALA A 902 11.39 29.63 24.48
CA ALA A 902 11.60 29.40 25.89
C ALA A 902 11.97 27.94 26.22
N ASP A 903 12.14 27.07 25.22
CA ASP A 903 12.43 25.63 25.38
C ASP A 903 13.80 25.27 24.75
N PRO A 904 14.93 25.73 25.33
CA PRO A 904 16.26 25.49 24.80
C PRO A 904 16.69 24.02 24.80
N ASN A 905 16.16 23.17 25.68
CA ASN A 905 16.48 21.73 25.68
C ASN A 905 15.64 20.93 24.67
N ALA A 906 14.60 21.57 24.11
CA ALA A 906 13.71 21.06 23.09
C ALA A 906 12.87 19.84 23.56
N ASP A 907 12.61 19.71 24.85
CA ASP A 907 11.83 18.62 25.45
C ASP A 907 10.31 18.90 25.47
N GLY A 908 9.90 20.10 25.09
CA GLY A 908 8.51 20.51 24.98
C GLY A 908 7.88 20.97 26.29
N LEU A 909 8.68 21.10 27.35
CA LEU A 909 8.32 21.67 28.64
C LEU A 909 9.01 23.03 28.81
N ILE A 910 8.48 23.86 29.70
CA ILE A 910 9.09 25.11 30.14
C ILE A 910 9.25 25.00 31.65
N ASP A 911 10.43 24.58 32.09
CA ASP A 911 10.72 24.32 33.50
C ASP A 911 12.11 24.80 33.96
N GLY A 912 12.56 24.28 35.10
CA GLY A 912 13.83 24.66 35.69
C GLY A 912 15.04 24.34 34.81
N ARG A 913 14.95 23.30 33.97
CA ARG A 913 16.02 22.93 33.04
C ARG A 913 16.21 24.00 31.98
N ASP A 914 15.11 24.54 31.47
CA ASP A 914 15.13 25.65 30.50
C ASP A 914 15.66 26.93 31.13
N LEU A 915 15.26 27.23 32.37
CA LEU A 915 15.76 28.37 33.11
C LEU A 915 17.30 28.30 33.24
N LEU A 916 17.85 27.13 33.52
CA LEU A 916 19.28 26.92 33.72
C LEU A 916 20.09 26.94 32.42
N LEU A 917 19.45 26.74 31.27
CA LEU A 917 20.08 26.82 29.93
C LEU A 917 19.95 28.19 29.30
N LEU A 918 18.86 28.92 29.59
CA LEU A 918 18.57 30.21 28.93
C LEU A 918 19.65 31.27 29.16
N GLU A 919 20.39 31.19 30.27
CA GLU A 919 21.55 32.05 30.56
C GLU A 919 22.54 32.08 29.39
N ASP A 920 22.94 30.89 28.91
CA ASP A 920 23.97 30.74 27.89
C ASP A 920 23.48 31.31 26.55
N TYR A 921 22.22 31.07 26.18
CA TYR A 921 21.62 31.61 24.96
C TYR A 921 21.52 33.14 24.97
N LEU A 922 21.15 33.74 26.11
CA LEU A 922 21.10 35.20 26.23
C LEU A 922 22.51 35.82 26.17
N VAL A 923 23.51 35.20 26.82
CA VAL A 923 24.90 35.69 26.81
C VAL A 923 25.52 35.56 25.42
N ASP A 924 25.46 34.37 24.82
CA ASP A 924 26.05 34.08 23.51
C ASP A 924 25.31 34.80 22.37
N GLY A 925 23.99 34.99 22.53
CA GLY A 925 23.14 35.79 21.64
C GLY A 925 23.39 37.30 21.75
N GLY A 926 24.22 37.76 22.70
CA GLY A 926 24.59 39.17 22.84
C GLY A 926 23.51 40.05 23.46
N ALA A 927 22.69 39.50 24.36
CA ALA A 927 21.70 40.28 25.10
C ALA A 927 22.34 41.43 25.87
N SER A 928 21.64 42.58 25.94
CA SER A 928 22.18 43.75 26.62
C SER A 928 22.32 43.54 28.13
N ALA A 929 23.20 44.32 28.78
CA ALA A 929 23.37 44.27 30.24
C ALA A 929 22.06 44.51 31.02
N ALA A 930 21.09 45.23 30.44
CA ALA A 930 19.77 45.42 31.04
C ALA A 930 18.94 44.13 31.03
N VAL A 931 18.98 43.37 29.94
CA VAL A 931 18.28 42.07 29.80
C VAL A 931 18.90 41.04 30.72
N LEU A 932 20.23 40.93 30.68
CA LEU A 932 20.98 40.05 31.57
C LEU A 932 20.73 40.41 33.04
N GLY A 933 20.67 41.70 33.38
CA GLY A 933 20.31 42.15 34.72
C GLY A 933 18.90 41.77 35.16
N GLU A 934 17.92 41.80 34.25
CA GLU A 934 16.55 41.34 34.54
C GLU A 934 16.49 39.82 34.71
N PHE A 935 17.23 39.07 33.88
CA PHE A 935 17.31 37.60 34.00
C PHE A 935 17.97 37.17 35.31
N ASP A 936 19.04 37.85 35.75
CA ASP A 936 19.61 37.70 37.10
C ASP A 936 18.56 37.89 38.20
N GLY A 937 17.64 38.84 37.99
CA GLY A 937 16.50 39.08 38.87
C GLY A 937 15.48 37.94 38.88
N VAL A 938 15.21 37.30 37.73
CA VAL A 938 14.33 36.13 37.64
C VAL A 938 14.92 34.95 38.41
N LEU A 939 16.21 34.68 38.24
CA LEU A 939 16.91 33.62 38.96
C LEU A 939 16.77 33.79 40.49
N ARG A 940 17.00 35.00 41.01
CA ARG A 940 16.79 35.30 42.43
C ARG A 940 15.34 35.11 42.86
N ARG A 941 14.36 35.62 42.09
CA ARG A 941 12.94 35.43 42.39
C ARG A 941 12.49 33.97 42.34
N ARG A 942 13.13 33.13 41.51
CA ARG A 942 12.89 31.68 41.52
C ARG A 942 13.42 31.02 42.79
N ALA A 943 14.46 31.60 43.41
CA ALA A 943 15.03 31.21 44.69
C ALA A 943 14.34 31.85 45.91
N ASP A 944 13.36 32.74 45.72
CA ASP A 944 12.48 33.23 46.80
C ASP A 944 11.37 32.17 47.00
N LEU A 945 11.62 31.24 47.92
CA LEU A 945 10.79 30.06 48.17
C LEU A 945 9.71 30.32 49.21
N ASP A 946 9.90 31.30 50.09
CA ASP A 946 8.91 31.70 51.10
C ASP A 946 8.01 32.88 50.67
N ALA A 947 8.31 33.47 49.50
CA ALA A 947 7.60 34.56 48.85
C ALA A 947 7.63 35.88 49.65
N ASP A 948 8.69 36.13 50.43
CA ASP A 948 8.89 37.37 51.19
C ASP A 948 9.55 38.50 50.37
N SER A 949 9.85 38.25 49.10
CA SER A 949 10.53 39.14 48.14
C SER A 949 12.03 39.33 48.40
N LEU A 950 12.63 38.55 49.28
CA LEU A 950 14.06 38.44 49.50
C LEU A 950 14.52 37.03 49.11
N THR A 951 15.80 36.90 48.80
CA THR A 951 16.42 35.60 48.55
C THR A 951 17.59 35.49 49.50
N GLY A 952 17.56 34.53 50.43
CA GLY A 952 18.59 34.41 51.45
C GLY A 952 18.57 33.07 52.18
N THR A 953 19.14 33.05 53.38
CA THR A 953 19.30 31.82 54.16
C THR A 953 17.98 31.17 54.55
N ALA A 954 16.90 31.96 54.74
CA ALA A 954 15.58 31.44 55.08
C ALA A 954 14.99 30.56 53.96
N ASP A 955 15.20 30.93 52.70
CA ASP A 955 14.79 30.14 51.54
C ASP A 955 15.58 28.84 51.43
N LEU A 956 16.91 28.90 51.63
CA LEU A 956 17.76 27.71 51.61
C LEU A 956 17.40 26.75 52.75
N GLU A 957 17.14 27.26 53.96
CA GLU A 957 16.61 26.45 55.07
C GLU A 957 15.25 25.82 54.72
N LEU A 958 14.37 26.56 54.04
CA LEU A 958 13.08 26.06 53.59
C LEU A 958 13.23 24.95 52.54
N LEU A 959 14.21 25.06 51.63
CA LEU A 959 14.54 24.01 50.68
C LEU A 959 15.03 22.73 51.39
N TYR A 960 16.00 22.85 52.32
CA TYR A 960 16.48 21.74 53.13
C TYR A 960 15.38 21.06 53.95
N ALA A 961 14.41 21.84 54.45
CA ALA A 961 13.27 21.31 55.18
C ALA A 961 12.28 20.52 54.31
N ASN A 962 12.34 20.68 52.98
CA ASN A 962 11.45 20.06 52.02
C ASN A 962 12.17 19.07 51.07
N LEU A 963 13.38 18.62 51.39
CA LEU A 963 14.02 17.54 50.64
C LEU A 963 13.13 16.30 50.60
N GLY A 964 13.02 15.67 49.43
CA GLY A 964 12.10 14.59 49.11
C GLY A 964 10.70 15.05 48.66
N SER A 965 10.43 16.36 48.60
CA SER A 965 9.19 16.90 48.02
C SER A 965 9.23 16.86 46.48
N ASP A 966 8.08 16.67 45.84
CA ASP A 966 7.88 16.81 44.38
C ASP A 966 7.27 18.18 44.01
N ALA A 967 7.17 19.10 44.98
CA ALA A 967 6.57 20.40 44.72
C ALA A 967 7.50 21.24 43.84
N TRP A 968 6.95 21.76 42.73
CA TRP A 968 7.66 22.59 41.77
C TRP A 968 8.46 23.75 42.39
N ALA A 969 8.01 24.30 43.52
CA ALA A 969 8.76 25.34 44.21
C ALA A 969 10.15 24.86 44.68
N PHE A 970 10.27 23.61 45.14
CA PHE A 970 11.50 23.06 45.73
C PHE A 970 12.34 22.26 44.73
N ASP A 971 11.70 21.63 43.74
CA ASP A 971 12.38 20.94 42.64
C ASP A 971 12.84 21.96 41.57
N ILE A 972 14.08 22.41 41.68
CA ILE A 972 14.69 23.47 40.86
C ILE A 972 15.16 22.90 39.53
N ASP A 973 15.69 21.68 39.52
CA ASP A 973 16.18 21.03 38.29
C ASP A 973 15.14 20.19 37.54
N ALA A 974 13.92 20.13 38.07
CA ALA A 974 12.81 19.38 37.52
C ALA A 974 13.12 17.87 37.38
N SER A 975 13.93 17.32 38.28
CA SER A 975 14.26 15.89 38.34
C SER A 975 13.11 15.02 38.88
N GLY A 976 12.08 15.65 39.44
CA GLY A 976 10.90 15.01 40.04
C GLY A 976 10.96 14.88 41.56
N THR A 977 12.05 15.31 42.20
CA THR A 977 12.16 15.39 43.65
C THR A 977 13.22 16.41 44.08
N ALA A 978 12.94 17.17 45.14
CA ALA A 978 13.90 18.10 45.72
C ALA A 978 15.00 17.33 46.47
N ASP A 979 16.25 17.49 46.09
CA ASP A 979 17.41 16.88 46.75
C ASP A 979 18.59 17.87 46.95
N LEU A 980 19.76 17.37 47.37
CA LEU A 980 20.94 18.20 47.63
C LEU A 980 21.50 18.85 46.35
N THR A 981 21.17 18.32 45.18
CA THR A 981 21.45 18.93 43.87
C THR A 981 20.68 20.23 43.72
N ASP A 982 19.42 20.29 44.15
CA ASP A 982 18.64 21.53 44.16
C ASP A 982 19.24 22.57 45.11
N ALA A 983 19.68 22.15 46.31
CA ALA A 983 20.37 23.05 47.24
C ALA A 983 21.66 23.63 46.61
N ARG A 984 22.42 22.79 45.89
CA ARG A 984 23.59 23.24 45.14
C ARG A 984 23.22 24.23 44.03
N LEU A 985 22.19 23.94 43.23
CA LEU A 985 21.73 24.80 42.14
C LEU A 985 21.16 26.12 42.65
N PHE A 986 20.47 26.08 43.80
CA PHE A 986 19.98 27.26 44.50
C PHE A 986 21.13 28.24 44.75
N VAL A 987 22.22 27.78 45.38
CA VAL A 987 23.36 28.65 45.72
C VAL A 987 24.15 29.05 44.47
N THR A 988 24.47 28.08 43.60
CA THR A 988 25.44 28.29 42.51
C THR A 988 24.84 28.89 41.24
N ARG A 989 23.56 28.62 40.94
CA ARG A 989 22.90 29.04 39.68
C ARG A 989 21.79 30.05 39.89
N LEU A 990 20.98 29.95 40.95
CA LEU A 990 19.92 30.94 41.21
C LEU A 990 20.46 32.17 41.96
N VAL A 991 21.09 31.95 43.12
CA VAL A 991 21.76 32.99 43.91
C VAL A 991 23.13 33.35 43.32
N ARG A 992 23.66 32.58 42.37
CA ARG A 992 24.91 32.89 41.63
C ARG A 992 26.05 33.36 42.53
N THR A 993 26.20 32.70 43.67
CA THR A 993 27.30 32.93 44.59
C THR A 993 28.15 31.67 44.75
N ALA A 994 29.28 31.78 45.44
CA ALA A 994 30.11 30.62 45.72
C ALA A 994 29.48 29.79 46.86
N PRO A 995 29.59 28.45 46.85
CA PRO A 995 29.10 27.62 47.95
C PRO A 995 29.64 27.97 49.35
N GLY A 996 30.73 28.73 49.43
CA GLY A 996 31.27 29.26 50.69
C GLY A 996 30.57 30.51 51.24
N ASP A 997 29.64 31.12 50.50
CA ASP A 997 28.85 32.29 50.94
C ASP A 997 27.65 31.82 51.76
N PHE A 998 27.90 31.47 53.01
CA PHE A 998 26.91 30.81 53.88
C PHE A 998 25.79 31.74 54.33
N ASN A 999 25.98 33.07 54.28
CA ASN A 999 24.94 34.05 54.58
C ASN A 999 24.18 34.52 53.32
N LEU A 1000 24.64 34.09 52.13
CA LEU A 1000 24.08 34.39 50.80
C LEU A 1000 24.04 35.89 50.47
N ASP A 1001 24.96 36.70 51.00
CA ASP A 1001 25.03 38.15 50.74
C ASP A 1001 25.76 38.51 49.44
N GLY A 1002 26.32 37.51 48.76
CA GLY A 1002 27.03 37.63 47.49
C GLY A 1002 28.54 37.80 47.64
N VAL A 1003 29.08 37.77 48.87
CA VAL A 1003 30.52 37.90 49.15
C VAL A 1003 30.94 36.82 50.15
N VAL A 1004 32.03 36.10 49.85
CA VAL A 1004 32.59 35.16 50.83
C VAL A 1004 33.59 35.88 51.71
N ASP A 1005 33.20 36.20 52.95
CA ASP A 1005 34.04 36.89 53.93
C ASP A 1005 33.99 36.28 55.35
N ALA A 1006 34.41 37.05 56.36
CA ALA A 1006 34.49 36.58 57.74
C ALA A 1006 33.10 36.42 58.41
N ALA A 1007 32.05 37.01 57.84
CA ALA A 1007 30.68 36.84 58.29
C ALA A 1007 30.19 35.41 58.05
N ASP A 1008 30.48 34.82 56.88
CA ASP A 1008 30.10 33.43 56.56
C ASP A 1008 30.73 32.42 57.51
N TYR A 1009 32.00 32.64 57.88
CA TYR A 1009 32.70 31.81 58.86
C TYR A 1009 31.94 31.68 60.18
N THR A 1010 31.18 32.72 60.58
CA THR A 1010 30.40 32.66 61.82
C THR A 1010 29.19 31.72 61.72
N LEU A 1011 28.60 31.56 60.54
CA LEU A 1011 27.46 30.65 60.32
C LEU A 1011 27.92 29.18 60.32
N TRP A 1012 29.05 28.88 59.68
CA TRP A 1012 29.68 27.55 59.75
C TRP A 1012 30.09 27.16 61.17
N ARG A 1013 30.77 28.07 61.89
CA ARG A 1013 31.17 27.83 63.29
C ARG A 1013 29.97 27.54 64.18
N ASP A 1014 28.83 28.16 63.90
CA ASP A 1014 27.60 28.01 64.68
C ASP A 1014 26.77 26.79 64.23
N GLY A 1015 27.22 26.04 63.20
CA GLY A 1015 26.67 24.76 62.77
C GLY A 1015 25.30 24.88 62.08
N LEU A 1016 25.04 25.99 61.39
CA LEU A 1016 23.79 26.18 60.64
C LEU A 1016 23.80 25.38 59.35
N ILE A 1017 22.69 24.74 58.99
CA ILE A 1017 22.57 23.89 57.81
C ILE A 1017 22.86 24.63 56.49
N THR A 1018 22.67 25.95 56.46
CA THR A 1018 23.04 26.79 55.30
C THR A 1018 24.55 26.89 55.08
N ALA A 1019 25.35 26.37 56.01
CA ALA A 1019 26.81 26.27 55.91
C ALA A 1019 27.32 24.91 55.44
N ASP A 1020 26.44 24.04 54.93
CA ASP A 1020 26.79 22.87 54.11
C ASP A 1020 27.21 23.36 52.71
N GLY A 1021 28.51 23.52 52.51
CA GLY A 1021 29.12 24.10 51.33
C GLY A 1021 29.53 23.09 50.27
N ASP A 1022 29.67 21.81 50.60
CA ASP A 1022 29.88 20.74 49.61
C ASP A 1022 28.58 20.00 49.20
N PHE A 1023 27.48 20.29 49.92
CA PHE A 1023 26.13 19.78 49.71
C PHE A 1023 26.04 18.27 49.94
N ASP A 1024 26.64 17.77 51.03
CA ASP A 1024 26.59 16.36 51.43
C ASP A 1024 25.56 16.05 52.51
N GLY A 1025 24.92 17.08 53.08
CA GLY A 1025 23.85 17.00 54.07
C GLY A 1025 24.30 17.19 55.52
N ASP A 1026 25.61 17.33 55.78
CA ASP A 1026 26.18 17.62 57.10
C ASP A 1026 26.96 18.97 57.08
N VAL A 1027 27.32 19.49 58.26
CA VAL A 1027 28.12 20.73 58.39
C VAL A 1027 29.40 20.42 59.17
N ASP A 1028 30.54 20.33 58.49
CA ASP A 1028 31.80 19.84 59.06
C ASP A 1028 33.09 20.51 58.53
N ALA A 1029 34.25 19.86 58.67
CA ALA A 1029 35.53 20.43 58.28
C ALA A 1029 35.72 20.59 56.76
N ASP A 1030 35.01 19.81 55.94
CA ASP A 1030 35.10 19.85 54.49
C ASP A 1030 34.39 21.11 53.94
N ASP A 1031 33.29 21.55 54.54
CA ASP A 1031 32.62 22.84 54.26
C ASP A 1031 33.50 24.04 54.55
N TYR A 1032 34.25 24.00 55.66
CA TYR A 1032 35.25 25.02 55.95
C TYR A 1032 36.33 25.07 54.87
N GLY A 1033 36.66 23.92 54.28
CA GLY A 1033 37.52 23.81 53.11
C GLY A 1033 36.95 24.55 51.91
N VAL A 1034 35.64 24.40 51.65
CA VAL A 1034 34.92 25.12 50.60
C VAL A 1034 34.94 26.64 50.84
N TRP A 1035 34.52 27.12 52.02
CA TRP A 1035 34.58 28.55 52.38
C TRP A 1035 35.98 29.14 52.20
N ARG A 1036 37.00 28.46 52.71
CA ARG A 1036 38.40 28.93 52.63
C ARG A 1036 38.87 29.05 51.18
N SER A 1037 38.44 28.15 50.31
CA SER A 1037 38.79 28.17 48.89
C SER A 1037 38.12 29.31 48.13
N ALA A 1038 36.94 29.74 48.59
CA ALA A 1038 36.14 30.80 47.98
C ALA A 1038 36.35 32.18 48.64
N PHE A 1039 37.06 32.29 49.77
CA PHE A 1039 37.23 33.54 50.51
C PHE A 1039 37.75 34.70 49.62
N GLY A 1040 37.02 35.80 49.62
CA GLY A 1040 37.26 36.96 48.75
C GLY A 1040 36.54 36.89 47.40
N PHE A 1041 35.75 35.84 47.14
CA PHE A 1041 34.79 35.81 46.04
C PHE A 1041 33.74 36.91 46.23
N GLY A 1042 33.39 37.59 45.15
CA GLY A 1042 32.26 38.50 45.10
C GLY A 1042 31.47 38.24 43.82
N ARG A 1043 30.15 38.14 43.94
CA ARG A 1043 29.24 37.90 42.83
C ARG A 1043 29.43 38.92 41.71
N GLN A 1044 29.46 38.44 40.47
CA GLN A 1044 29.65 39.27 39.27
C GLN A 1044 28.34 39.39 38.46
N PRO A 1045 28.13 40.52 37.74
CA PRO A 1045 27.04 40.62 36.77
C PRO A 1045 27.14 39.54 35.68
N LEU A 1046 25.99 39.12 35.14
CA LEU A 1046 25.92 38.23 33.98
C LEU A 1046 26.65 38.84 32.76
N GLY A 1047 27.35 38.01 31.99
CA GLY A 1047 28.09 38.45 30.80
C GLY A 1047 29.36 39.29 31.05
N ALA A 1048 29.77 39.48 32.32
CA ALA A 1048 30.93 40.31 32.69
C ALA A 1048 32.31 39.76 32.23
N PHE A 1049 32.36 38.58 31.59
CA PHE A 1049 33.57 38.08 30.93
C PHE A 1049 33.66 38.55 29.47
N GLY A 1050 33.70 39.88 29.29
CA GLY A 1050 34.10 40.54 28.06
C GLY A 1050 35.29 41.45 28.32
N ALA A 1051 36.48 41.03 27.87
CA ALA A 1051 37.77 41.73 27.95
C ALA A 1051 38.54 41.68 29.29
N VAL A 1052 39.08 40.50 29.63
CA VAL A 1052 40.43 40.44 30.22
C VAL A 1052 41.33 39.70 29.25
N GLY A 1053 42.13 40.45 28.50
CA GLY A 1053 43.36 39.93 27.94
C GLY A 1053 44.32 39.59 29.09
N ALA A 1054 44.18 38.41 29.66
CA ALA A 1054 45.22 37.75 30.43
C ALA A 1054 45.65 36.55 29.60
N ALA A 1055 46.92 36.55 29.18
CA ALA A 1055 47.52 35.59 28.30
C ALA A 1055 47.21 34.14 28.74
N VAL A 1056 46.34 33.48 27.98
CA VAL A 1056 46.36 32.02 27.84
C VAL A 1056 47.51 31.74 26.86
N PRO A 1057 48.59 31.06 27.27
CA PRO A 1057 49.55 30.53 26.33
C PRO A 1057 48.81 29.63 25.36
N GLU A 1058 49.03 29.86 24.06
CA GLU A 1058 48.56 29.02 22.96
C GLU A 1058 48.55 27.53 23.36
N PRO A 1059 47.51 26.75 23.03
CA PRO A 1059 47.70 25.32 22.93
C PRO A 1059 48.73 25.11 21.82
N ARG A 1060 49.98 24.87 22.20
CA ARG A 1060 50.96 24.28 21.30
C ARG A 1060 50.34 22.98 20.79
N ALA A 1061 49.92 23.00 19.53
CA ALA A 1061 49.53 21.84 18.73
C ALA A 1061 50.70 20.87 18.48
N TRP A 1062 51.49 20.56 19.53
CA TRP A 1062 52.61 19.64 19.50
C TRP A 1062 52.67 18.68 20.70
N ILE A 1063 51.69 18.67 21.62
CA ILE A 1063 51.72 17.76 22.80
C ILE A 1063 50.52 16.78 22.91
N VAL A 1064 49.41 16.98 22.19
CA VAL A 1064 48.33 15.97 22.13
C VAL A 1064 48.56 14.89 21.05
N VAL A 1065 49.51 15.12 20.13
CA VAL A 1065 50.11 14.02 19.32
C VAL A 1065 51.07 13.14 20.17
N TRP A 1066 51.41 13.55 21.40
CA TRP A 1066 52.39 12.85 22.25
C TRP A 1066 51.83 12.10 23.46
N LEU A 1067 50.53 12.22 23.79
CA LEU A 1067 49.91 11.46 24.90
C LEU A 1067 48.95 10.35 24.47
N VAL A 1068 48.61 10.23 23.18
CA VAL A 1068 47.97 9.02 22.61
C VAL A 1068 49.00 7.99 22.11
N ILE A 1069 50.27 8.36 21.94
CA ILE A 1069 51.35 7.42 21.56
C ILE A 1069 52.08 6.81 22.78
N ILE A 1070 51.84 7.28 24.01
CA ILE A 1070 52.46 6.72 25.24
C ILE A 1070 51.37 6.25 26.24
N GLY A 1071 50.24 5.77 25.72
CA GLY A 1071 49.37 4.79 26.38
C GLY A 1071 49.72 3.34 26.03
N PHE A 1072 50.57 3.13 25.01
CA PHE A 1072 51.13 1.82 24.68
C PHE A 1072 52.66 1.87 24.71
N ALA A 1073 53.24 1.02 25.55
CA ALA A 1073 54.67 0.72 25.67
C ALA A 1073 55.52 1.57 26.62
N ALA A 1074 55.09 1.68 27.88
CA ALA A 1074 56.02 1.38 28.97
C ALA A 1074 56.12 -0.14 29.15
N GLY A 1075 56.86 -0.76 28.22
CA GLY A 1075 57.27 -2.15 28.22
C GLY A 1075 58.68 -2.29 27.65
N THR A 1076 59.69 -1.93 28.47
CA THR A 1076 61.10 -2.36 28.41
C THR A 1076 62.11 -1.72 27.41
N ARG A 1077 63.01 -0.88 27.98
CA ARG A 1077 64.49 -0.81 27.84
C ARG A 1077 65.19 -1.35 26.56
N ARG A 1078 65.98 -0.53 25.84
CA ARG A 1078 67.47 -0.31 25.97
C ARG A 1078 68.15 0.35 24.72
N ARG A 1079 68.98 1.37 25.01
CA ARG A 1079 70.30 1.77 24.43
C ARG A 1079 70.43 2.28 22.98
N LEU A 1080 70.68 3.60 22.92
CA LEU A 1080 71.68 4.35 22.12
C LEU A 1080 72.71 3.54 21.30
N LEU A 1081 72.94 3.93 20.04
CA LEU A 1081 74.10 4.74 19.60
C LEU A 1081 74.09 5.01 18.06
N ASP A 1082 74.28 6.29 17.73
CA ASP A 1082 75.02 6.91 16.60
C ASP A 1082 74.83 6.51 15.12
N GLY A 1083 74.71 7.55 14.27
CA GLY A 1083 75.63 7.70 13.13
C GLY A 1083 75.06 7.80 11.70
N ILE A 1084 74.70 9.01 11.28
CA ILE A 1084 75.20 9.76 10.10
C ILE A 1084 75.38 9.02 8.73
N HIS A 1085 74.57 9.47 7.75
CA HIS A 1085 74.84 9.66 6.29
C HIS A 1085 75.15 8.48 5.35
N PRO A 1086 74.96 8.67 4.01
CA PRO A 1086 74.22 7.72 3.22
C PRO A 1086 75.01 7.17 2.02
N THR A 1087 74.28 6.38 1.23
CA THR A 1087 74.39 6.19 -0.21
C THR A 1087 75.00 4.88 -0.71
N ARG A 1088 74.26 4.40 -1.73
CA ARG A 1088 74.67 3.63 -2.91
C ARG A 1088 74.59 2.11 -2.87
N ARG A 1089 73.67 1.69 -3.76
CA ARG A 1089 73.85 0.72 -4.85
C ARG A 1089 73.60 -0.75 -4.52
N ALA A 1090 72.51 -1.21 -5.13
CA ALA A 1090 72.51 -2.15 -6.26
C ALA A 1090 71.99 -3.57 -5.96
N ARG A 1091 70.96 -3.89 -6.76
CA ARG A 1091 70.72 -5.14 -7.51
C ARG A 1091 70.62 -6.46 -6.74
N GLY A 1092 69.56 -7.18 -7.10
CA GLY A 1092 69.48 -8.64 -7.08
C GLY A 1092 68.12 -9.06 -6.55
N LEU A 1093 67.10 -9.19 -7.40
CA LEU A 1093 66.69 -10.45 -8.05
C LEU A 1093 66.40 -11.55 -7.00
N GLY A 1094 65.14 -12.01 -7.01
CA GLY A 1094 64.47 -12.93 -6.08
C GLY A 1094 65.10 -14.33 -5.89
N PRO A 1095 64.35 -15.41 -5.62
CA PRO A 1095 62.88 -15.57 -5.57
C PRO A 1095 62.37 -16.30 -4.29
N ARG A 1096 61.02 -16.41 -4.19
CA ARG A 1096 60.13 -17.51 -3.73
C ARG A 1096 60.76 -18.80 -3.11
N PRO A 1097 59.99 -19.73 -2.48
CA PRO A 1097 58.55 -19.76 -2.13
C PRO A 1097 58.22 -20.43 -0.76
N ALA A 1098 56.92 -20.63 -0.52
CA ALA A 1098 56.27 -21.83 0.06
C ALA A 1098 55.68 -21.69 1.49
N THR A 1099 54.34 -21.70 1.50
CA THR A 1099 53.37 -22.49 2.30
C THR A 1099 53.93 -23.56 3.28
N PRO A 1100 53.14 -24.12 4.26
CA PRO A 1100 51.68 -24.15 4.35
C PRO A 1100 51.04 -24.00 5.77
N LEU A 1101 49.70 -23.90 5.75
CA LEU A 1101 48.70 -24.53 6.65
C LEU A 1101 48.95 -24.63 8.16
N SER A 1102 48.03 -24.03 8.92
CA SER A 1102 47.06 -24.75 9.77
C SER A 1102 45.86 -23.87 10.05
#